data_AF-A0A1C6JVB6-F1
#
_entry.id   AF-A0A1C6JVB6-F1
#
_cell.length_a   1.000
_cell.length_b   1.000
_cell.length_c   1.000
_cell.angle_alpha   90.00
_cell.angle_beta   90.00
_cell.angle_gamma   90.00
#
_symmetry.space_group_name_H-M   'P 1'
#
loop_
_entity.id
_entity.type
_entity.pdbx_description
1 polymer ?
#
loop_
_entity_poly.entity_id
_entity_poly.type
_entity_poly.pdbx_seq_one_letter_code
_entity_poly.pdbx_strand_id
1 'polypeptide(L)'
;MNIINKEILVNINIADMDKYGSSITGIRLNVNNAYTDIPDLLKEYIDSNEEDNESWQQIQNRINYIYSAVSIMLAKLDEETNFILKVKEDISNNKLLIFKPNLISPICIDPTTHGAGLMIYLNTNWSIIAAIMRWFHDYANIHYSHMAIAEGGCSIELYGVQYSKYTKHTITNEAIFEGRSHDFYGDDDNFYGGWGFYFARKYLSYHCTSDEDDNPMNGYEESCKGIYLSPGEAINKMMIYDINQLQIDRSRGRTIDIPDGQNYSEIVLHKVIVGGNSSDLEDIKLYPGCVLINVPTMKLHAQDLITNALKNLGLGLYPLQCAVTENPSDTNWLYGSQNTKIPSYRSLVPHSPLIMKIDGNTHLPMRDKYGRYIIKRTAGFSGTQCDIIKAVQSQGILIVNISDNINIVNVVHAVPTEAQPIPEGFIWASLDCVALDTFCARYCFNTLPMLESKKLKKEYHFPTEFIHDVPIAKIKKQQIVSTLWVDSPLFRYYLYNDAEKRGIGSCSYYIKGVDLTNNTKLASYHGHLISLSNNNMNEVLTKTLYYNSNSILHSLQPTILSYAKSNDTLFHSNLYKELLAGFDENHDGIIDYNERGTGFENSLIEVISNTSDISAFEKYGDLKATYLRSLLWLKYSNSKWNADGHDFLKMKILTMQLYEAFKLSNNKELNHDLFFHNMVYGKGYWPSFKTAEYIYNMSTIYGGTTTETISEYSAYGSIFKYCDIVLNNSHYTSSTNALLNYFNDLKSGIKPLPFTFYIPIGFGKMNRKPIPNTVETNDPKLIFTTEFNEIW
;
A
#
# COMPACT_ATOMS: atom_id res chain seq x y z
N MET A 1 -23.29 2.73 9.55
CA MET A 1 -23.94 3.13 10.83
C MET A 1 -23.02 2.77 11.99
N ASN A 2 -23.03 3.58 13.05
CA ASN A 2 -22.35 3.44 14.35
C ASN A 2 -21.05 4.25 14.56
N ILE A 3 -21.12 5.59 14.56
CA ILE A 3 -20.29 6.44 15.45
C ILE A 3 -21.03 6.58 16.79
N ILE A 4 -20.29 6.67 17.91
CA ILE A 4 -20.88 6.99 19.22
C ILE A 4 -20.94 8.52 19.32
N ASN A 5 -22.14 9.08 19.50
CA ASN A 5 -22.28 10.42 20.11
C ASN A 5 -22.12 10.24 21.63
N LYS A 6 -20.90 10.29 22.16
CA LYS A 6 -20.66 10.38 23.61
C LYS A 6 -19.50 11.32 23.90
N GLU A 7 -19.82 12.60 23.94
CA GLU A 7 -19.82 13.46 25.13
C GLU A 7 -20.38 14.79 24.62
N ILE A 8 -21.41 15.32 25.27
CA ILE A 8 -21.75 16.72 25.02
C ILE A 8 -20.63 17.50 25.68
N LEU A 9 -19.81 18.20 24.88
CA LEU A 9 -18.88 19.17 25.42
C LEU A 9 -19.70 20.36 25.93
N VAL A 10 -20.25 20.24 27.14
CA VAL A 10 -21.08 21.28 27.77
C VAL A 10 -20.19 22.47 28.11
N ASN A 11 -20.58 23.67 27.67
CA ASN A 11 -19.95 24.97 27.97
C ASN A 11 -18.67 25.38 27.18
N ILE A 12 -18.38 24.81 26.02
CA ILE A 12 -17.30 25.35 25.16
C ILE A 12 -17.90 26.39 24.19
N ASN A 13 -17.26 27.55 24.05
CA ASN A 13 -17.73 28.62 23.19
C ASN A 13 -17.32 28.33 21.74
N ILE A 14 -18.22 28.54 20.77
CA ILE A 14 -17.88 28.48 19.32
C ILE A 14 -16.74 29.46 18.99
N ALA A 15 -16.57 30.51 19.78
CA ALA A 15 -15.43 31.42 19.69
C ALA A 15 -14.06 30.73 19.86
N ASP A 16 -14.01 29.59 20.55
CA ASP A 16 -12.79 28.87 20.93
C ASP A 16 -12.40 27.77 19.91
N MET A 17 -13.15 27.63 18.80
CA MET A 17 -12.81 26.71 17.72
C MET A 17 -11.46 27.05 17.08
N ASP A 18 -10.78 26.05 16.53
CA ASP A 18 -9.54 26.29 15.81
C ASP A 18 -9.83 27.19 14.58
N LYS A 19 -9.03 28.25 14.42
CA LYS A 19 -9.18 29.26 13.36
C LYS A 19 -7.86 29.61 12.67
N TYR A 20 -6.78 28.95 13.07
CA TYR A 20 -5.42 29.24 12.63
C TYR A 20 -4.76 27.96 12.11
N GLY A 21 -3.71 28.11 11.31
CA GLY A 21 -3.05 27.01 10.61
C GLY A 21 -3.65 26.77 9.23
N SER A 22 -3.34 25.62 8.64
CA SER A 22 -3.77 25.26 7.29
C SER A 22 -5.24 24.86 7.25
N SER A 23 -5.97 25.34 6.25
CA SER A 23 -7.37 24.99 6.05
C SER A 23 -7.49 23.54 5.57
N ILE A 24 -8.34 22.76 6.25
CA ILE A 24 -8.78 21.45 5.81
C ILE A 24 -10.29 21.52 5.61
N THR A 25 -10.76 21.23 4.41
CA THR A 25 -12.19 21.10 4.15
C THR A 25 -12.58 19.67 3.96
N GLY A 26 -13.82 19.33 4.26
CA GLY A 26 -14.28 17.97 4.05
C GLY A 26 -15.77 17.77 4.09
N ILE A 27 -16.13 16.59 3.63
CA ILE A 27 -17.50 16.14 3.54
C ILE A 27 -17.57 14.73 4.10
N ARG A 28 -18.65 14.43 4.81
CA ARG A 28 -19.02 13.05 5.12
C ARG A 28 -20.26 12.65 4.35
N LEU A 29 -20.22 11.49 3.70
CA LEU A 29 -21.29 10.96 2.86
C LEU A 29 -21.73 9.56 3.30
N ASN A 30 -22.85 9.10 2.75
CA ASN A 30 -23.28 7.71 2.92
C ASN A 30 -22.52 6.81 1.95
N VAL A 31 -21.66 5.94 2.48
CA VAL A 31 -20.77 5.06 1.71
C VAL A 31 -21.51 4.13 0.74
N ASN A 32 -22.75 3.72 1.08
CA ASN A 32 -23.56 2.85 0.21
C ASN A 32 -24.03 3.55 -1.07
N ASN A 33 -24.08 4.89 -1.07
CA ASN A 33 -24.47 5.68 -2.24
C ASN A 33 -23.24 6.11 -3.09
N ALA A 34 -22.03 5.83 -2.61
CA ALA A 34 -20.78 6.11 -3.31
C ALA A 34 -20.33 4.88 -4.11
N TYR A 35 -19.04 4.57 -4.13
CA TYR A 35 -18.46 3.58 -5.05
C TYR A 35 -18.45 2.12 -4.56
N THR A 36 -19.11 1.81 -3.45
CA THR A 36 -19.01 0.48 -2.80
C THR A 36 -19.41 -0.67 -3.72
N ASP A 37 -20.51 -0.54 -4.47
CA ASP A 37 -21.03 -1.62 -5.34
C ASP A 37 -20.60 -1.47 -6.81
N ILE A 38 -19.76 -0.48 -7.14
CA ILE A 38 -19.31 -0.27 -8.52
C ILE A 38 -18.66 -1.53 -9.13
N PRO A 39 -17.86 -2.34 -8.42
CA PRO A 39 -17.24 -3.52 -9.03
C PRO A 39 -18.25 -4.54 -9.58
N ASP A 40 -19.33 -4.81 -8.85
CA ASP A 40 -20.36 -5.76 -9.29
C ASP A 40 -21.16 -5.20 -10.46
N LEU A 41 -21.53 -3.92 -10.40
CA LEU A 41 -22.24 -3.24 -11.50
C LEU A 41 -21.38 -3.11 -12.75
N LEU A 42 -20.08 -2.90 -12.59
CA LEU A 42 -19.16 -2.78 -13.70
C LEU A 42 -19.00 -4.14 -14.39
N LYS A 43 -18.91 -5.22 -13.62
CA LYS A 43 -18.95 -6.58 -14.16
C LYS A 43 -20.24 -6.83 -14.95
N GLU A 44 -21.40 -6.54 -14.36
CA GLU A 44 -22.69 -6.69 -15.04
C GLU A 44 -22.76 -5.88 -16.34
N TYR A 45 -22.21 -4.67 -16.33
CA TYR A 45 -22.11 -3.82 -17.53
C TYR A 45 -21.19 -4.42 -18.61
N ILE A 46 -19.99 -4.89 -18.24
CA ILE A 46 -19.03 -5.47 -19.18
C ILE A 46 -19.59 -6.77 -19.76
N ASP A 47 -20.18 -7.63 -18.92
CA ASP A 47 -20.67 -8.96 -19.33
C ASP A 47 -21.93 -8.88 -20.21
N SER A 48 -22.74 -7.82 -20.10
CA SER A 48 -23.97 -7.69 -20.90
C SER A 48 -23.74 -7.29 -22.35
N ASN A 49 -22.62 -6.63 -22.66
CA ASN A 49 -22.34 -6.01 -23.97
C ASN A 49 -23.45 -5.06 -24.48
N GLU A 50 -24.20 -4.43 -23.58
CA GLU A 50 -25.26 -3.46 -23.92
C GLU A 50 -24.82 -2.05 -23.52
N GLU A 51 -24.78 -1.11 -24.47
CA GLU A 51 -24.33 0.27 -24.20
C GLU A 51 -25.20 1.00 -23.17
N ASP A 52 -26.52 0.71 -23.14
CA ASP A 52 -27.55 1.32 -22.30
C ASP A 52 -28.05 0.38 -21.17
N ASN A 53 -27.13 -0.32 -20.50
CA ASN A 53 -27.44 -1.18 -19.36
C ASN A 53 -27.78 -0.35 -18.10
N GLU A 54 -28.80 -0.77 -17.34
CA GLU A 54 -29.21 -0.21 -16.03
C GLU A 54 -28.04 -0.07 -15.04
N SER A 55 -27.09 -1.01 -15.08
CA SER A 55 -25.87 -1.02 -14.26
C SER A 55 -24.98 0.19 -14.51
N TRP A 56 -24.87 0.62 -15.77
CA TRP A 56 -24.11 1.83 -16.11
C TRP A 56 -24.81 3.08 -15.58
N GLN A 57 -26.14 3.19 -15.72
CA GLN A 57 -26.90 4.30 -15.13
C GLN A 57 -26.74 4.36 -13.60
N GLN A 58 -26.71 3.21 -12.95
CA GLN A 58 -26.45 3.09 -11.53
C GLN A 58 -25.03 3.51 -11.12
N ILE A 59 -24.03 3.23 -11.95
CA ILE A 59 -22.66 3.74 -11.78
C ILE A 59 -22.64 5.27 -11.92
N GLN A 60 -23.29 5.82 -12.96
CA GLN A 60 -23.38 7.28 -13.15
C GLN A 60 -24.03 7.98 -11.95
N ASN A 61 -25.10 7.41 -11.39
CA ASN A 61 -25.78 7.93 -10.21
C ASN A 61 -24.86 7.99 -8.97
N ARG A 62 -24.02 6.95 -8.77
CA ARG A 62 -23.02 6.92 -7.70
C ARG A 62 -21.94 7.98 -7.89
N ILE A 63 -21.45 8.17 -9.12
CA ILE A 63 -20.47 9.23 -9.43
C ILE A 63 -21.09 10.61 -9.23
N ASN A 64 -22.35 10.83 -9.65
CA ASN A 64 -23.08 12.08 -9.43
C ASN A 64 -23.23 12.42 -7.94
N TYR A 65 -23.45 11.40 -7.10
CA TYR A 65 -23.50 11.56 -5.65
C TYR A 65 -22.14 12.02 -5.08
N ILE A 66 -21.03 11.40 -5.53
CA ILE A 66 -19.67 11.80 -5.14
C ILE A 66 -19.37 13.22 -5.64
N TYR A 67 -19.70 13.54 -6.89
CA TYR A 67 -19.52 14.88 -7.48
C TYR A 67 -20.22 15.97 -6.66
N SER A 68 -21.46 15.71 -6.21
CA SER A 68 -22.21 16.66 -5.37
C SER A 68 -21.50 16.92 -4.04
N ALA A 69 -20.92 15.87 -3.44
CA ALA A 69 -20.15 15.97 -2.19
C ALA A 69 -18.82 16.71 -2.39
N VAL A 70 -18.07 16.35 -3.45
CA VAL A 70 -16.81 17.01 -3.84
C VAL A 70 -17.04 18.50 -4.12
N SER A 71 -18.15 18.85 -4.77
CA SER A 71 -18.49 20.24 -5.09
C SER A 71 -18.61 21.11 -3.84
N ILE A 72 -19.25 20.60 -2.78
CA ILE A 72 -19.37 21.32 -1.50
C ILE A 72 -18.00 21.48 -0.82
N MET A 73 -17.21 20.41 -0.81
CA MET A 73 -15.90 20.39 -0.17
C MET A 73 -14.91 21.35 -0.85
N LEU A 74 -14.81 21.31 -2.18
CA LEU A 74 -13.87 22.14 -2.94
C LEU A 74 -14.31 23.61 -3.02
N ALA A 75 -15.61 23.89 -3.09
CA ALA A 75 -16.11 25.26 -2.97
C ALA A 75 -15.70 25.89 -1.63
N LYS A 76 -15.79 25.13 -0.53
CA LYS A 76 -15.29 25.58 0.78
C LYS A 76 -13.79 25.77 0.80
N LEU A 77 -13.01 24.90 0.15
CA LEU A 77 -11.56 25.07 0.11
C LEU A 77 -11.21 26.36 -0.64
N ASP A 78 -11.92 26.65 -1.72
CA ASP A 78 -11.75 27.86 -2.50
C ASP A 78 -12.18 29.11 -1.72
N GLU A 79 -13.29 29.09 -0.98
CA GLU A 79 -13.69 30.17 -0.07
C GLU A 79 -12.56 30.52 0.94
N GLU A 80 -11.81 29.52 1.41
CA GLU A 80 -10.75 29.70 2.40
C GLU A 80 -9.40 30.12 1.81
N THR A 81 -9.10 29.72 0.58
CA THR A 81 -7.74 29.80 0.02
C THR A 81 -7.66 30.53 -1.31
N ASN A 82 -8.78 30.72 -1.99
CA ASN A 82 -8.90 31.21 -3.36
C ASN A 82 -8.02 30.42 -4.36
N PHE A 83 -7.80 29.12 -4.10
CA PHE A 83 -6.89 28.31 -4.92
C PHE A 83 -7.33 28.23 -6.37
N ILE A 84 -8.64 28.32 -6.67
CA ILE A 84 -9.14 28.21 -8.05
C ILE A 84 -8.65 29.35 -8.94
N LEU A 85 -8.43 30.53 -8.36
CA LEU A 85 -7.85 31.66 -9.09
C LEU A 85 -6.44 31.32 -9.55
N LYS A 86 -5.65 30.70 -8.67
CA LYS A 86 -4.28 30.29 -9.01
C LYS A 86 -4.26 29.16 -10.03
N VAL A 87 -5.17 28.18 -9.90
CA VAL A 87 -5.33 27.12 -10.90
C VAL A 87 -5.63 27.73 -12.28
N LYS A 88 -6.62 28.63 -12.38
CA LYS A 88 -6.98 29.30 -13.63
C LYS A 88 -5.83 30.10 -14.23
N GLU A 89 -5.08 30.82 -13.39
CA GLU A 89 -3.87 31.54 -13.82
C GLU A 89 -2.83 30.57 -14.42
N ASP A 90 -2.56 29.46 -13.75
CA ASP A 90 -1.59 28.46 -14.22
C ASP A 90 -2.05 27.78 -15.53
N ILE A 91 -3.33 27.42 -15.65
CA ILE A 91 -3.90 26.87 -16.90
C ILE A 91 -3.83 27.90 -18.04
N SER A 92 -4.09 29.19 -17.77
CA SER A 92 -3.95 30.25 -18.79
C SER A 92 -2.52 30.44 -19.29
N ASN A 93 -1.54 29.96 -18.53
CA ASN A 93 -0.13 29.90 -18.91
C ASN A 93 0.26 28.55 -19.54
N ASN A 94 -0.73 27.80 -20.08
CA ASN A 94 -0.60 26.50 -20.72
C ASN A 94 -0.13 25.36 -19.80
N LYS A 95 -0.12 25.52 -18.48
CA LYS A 95 0.15 24.38 -17.58
C LYS A 95 -1.01 23.39 -17.63
N LEU A 96 -0.72 22.12 -17.38
CA LEU A 96 -1.74 21.08 -17.26
C LEU A 96 -2.28 20.96 -15.83
N LEU A 97 -3.53 20.53 -15.70
CA LEU A 97 -4.10 20.02 -14.46
C LEU A 97 -3.85 18.51 -14.37
N ILE A 98 -2.87 18.10 -13.58
CA ILE A 98 -2.46 16.69 -13.49
C ILE A 98 -3.05 16.02 -12.27
N PHE A 99 -3.80 14.95 -12.49
CA PHE A 99 -4.34 14.11 -11.43
C PHE A 99 -3.39 12.95 -11.16
N LYS A 100 -2.91 12.87 -9.93
CA LYS A 100 -2.10 11.77 -9.43
C LYS A 100 -2.92 10.91 -8.47
N PRO A 101 -3.55 9.81 -8.93
CA PRO A 101 -4.17 8.84 -8.03
C PRO A 101 -3.08 8.14 -7.18
N ASN A 102 -3.50 7.25 -6.28
CA ASN A 102 -2.59 6.33 -5.61
C ASN A 102 -2.84 4.90 -6.10
N LEU A 103 -1.98 4.40 -7.00
CA LEU A 103 -2.06 3.03 -7.52
C LEU A 103 -0.88 2.20 -7.00
N ILE A 104 -1.11 1.27 -6.06
CA ILE A 104 -0.05 0.35 -5.60
C ILE A 104 0.28 -0.65 -6.70
N SER A 105 -0.76 -1.26 -7.24
CA SER A 105 -0.76 -2.19 -8.37
C SER A 105 -2.12 -2.03 -9.04
N PRO A 106 -2.23 -1.96 -10.36
CA PRO A 106 -3.44 -1.52 -11.03
C PRO A 106 -4.56 -2.57 -11.05
N ILE A 107 -4.47 -3.71 -10.36
CA ILE A 107 -5.46 -4.81 -10.44
C ILE A 107 -6.79 -4.48 -9.75
N CYS A 108 -7.61 -3.59 -10.33
CA CYS A 108 -8.95 -3.25 -9.84
C CYS A 108 -10.07 -3.97 -10.59
N ILE A 109 -9.84 -4.29 -11.86
CA ILE A 109 -10.70 -5.10 -12.73
C ILE A 109 -9.95 -6.39 -13.04
N ASP A 110 -10.55 -7.52 -12.71
CA ASP A 110 -9.99 -8.83 -13.01
C ASP A 110 -10.23 -9.19 -14.48
N PRO A 111 -9.20 -9.55 -15.26
CA PRO A 111 -9.34 -9.75 -16.70
C PRO A 111 -9.97 -11.07 -17.13
N THR A 112 -10.30 -11.94 -16.18
CA THR A 112 -10.96 -13.23 -16.44
C THR A 112 -12.41 -13.21 -16.01
N THR A 113 -12.72 -12.52 -14.91
CA THR A 113 -14.06 -12.49 -14.30
C THR A 113 -14.77 -11.16 -14.48
N HIS A 114 -14.07 -10.12 -14.95
CA HIS A 114 -14.50 -8.71 -15.04
C HIS A 114 -14.95 -8.09 -13.71
N GLY A 115 -14.86 -8.83 -12.61
CA GLY A 115 -15.23 -8.40 -11.27
C GLY A 115 -14.12 -7.65 -10.55
N ALA A 116 -14.34 -7.47 -9.25
CA ALA A 116 -13.39 -6.82 -8.35
C ALA A 116 -12.02 -7.52 -8.36
N GLY A 117 -11.00 -6.80 -8.83
CA GLY A 117 -9.61 -7.19 -8.69
C GLY A 117 -9.10 -7.04 -7.25
N LEU A 118 -7.98 -7.70 -6.95
CA LEU A 118 -7.42 -7.76 -5.60
C LEU A 118 -7.07 -6.39 -4.99
N MET A 119 -6.84 -5.37 -5.83
CA MET A 119 -6.39 -4.05 -5.38
C MET A 119 -7.51 -2.99 -5.34
N ILE A 120 -8.77 -3.39 -5.56
CA ILE A 120 -9.90 -2.46 -5.72
C ILE A 120 -10.06 -1.46 -4.55
N TYR A 121 -9.85 -1.91 -3.31
CA TYR A 121 -9.95 -1.05 -2.12
C TYR A 121 -8.62 -0.40 -1.75
N LEU A 122 -7.52 -0.84 -2.35
CA LEU A 122 -6.17 -0.38 -2.05
C LEU A 122 -5.72 0.76 -2.95
N ASN A 123 -6.41 0.99 -4.06
CA ASN A 123 -6.13 2.06 -4.99
C ASN A 123 -7.19 3.16 -4.87
N THR A 124 -6.81 4.39 -5.25
CA THR A 124 -7.80 5.45 -5.45
C THR A 124 -8.85 4.98 -6.46
N ASN A 125 -10.13 5.09 -6.12
CA ASN A 125 -11.18 4.61 -7.02
C ASN A 125 -11.29 5.54 -8.25
N TRP A 126 -11.39 4.99 -9.46
CA TRP A 126 -11.48 5.82 -10.67
C TRP A 126 -12.75 6.69 -10.69
N SER A 127 -13.82 6.29 -9.98
CA SER A 127 -15.07 7.05 -9.88
C SER A 127 -14.91 8.36 -9.11
N ILE A 128 -14.04 8.42 -8.08
CA ILE A 128 -13.75 9.67 -7.38
C ILE A 128 -12.91 10.60 -8.26
N ILE A 129 -12.00 10.06 -9.07
CA ILE A 129 -11.25 10.84 -10.07
C ILE A 129 -12.20 11.47 -11.07
N ALA A 130 -13.15 10.70 -11.63
CA ALA A 130 -14.18 11.22 -12.53
C ALA A 130 -14.97 12.38 -11.89
N ALA A 131 -15.42 12.21 -10.63
CA ALA A 131 -16.14 13.26 -9.92
C ALA A 131 -15.32 14.55 -9.71
N ILE A 132 -14.04 14.43 -9.39
CA ILE A 132 -13.15 15.60 -9.19
C ILE A 132 -12.84 16.27 -10.53
N MET A 133 -12.51 15.51 -11.58
CA MET A 133 -12.25 16.07 -12.92
C MET A 133 -13.45 16.84 -13.44
N ARG A 134 -14.65 16.26 -13.31
CA ARG A 134 -15.91 16.94 -13.65
C ARG A 134 -16.09 18.24 -12.87
N TRP A 135 -15.72 18.29 -11.58
CA TRP A 135 -15.84 19.54 -10.82
C TRP A 135 -14.95 20.66 -11.38
N PHE A 136 -13.69 20.35 -11.72
CA PHE A 136 -12.81 21.34 -12.36
C PHE A 136 -13.33 21.79 -13.72
N HIS A 137 -13.88 20.86 -14.50
CA HIS A 137 -14.52 21.20 -15.76
C HIS A 137 -15.72 22.14 -15.54
N ASP A 138 -16.69 21.74 -14.74
CA ASP A 138 -17.96 22.46 -14.58
C ASP A 138 -17.82 23.79 -13.82
N TYR A 139 -16.99 23.83 -12.76
CA TYR A 139 -16.86 25.01 -11.89
C TYR A 139 -15.71 25.93 -12.32
N ALA A 140 -14.59 25.35 -12.76
CA ALA A 140 -13.41 26.10 -13.16
C ALA A 140 -13.38 26.39 -14.67
N ASN A 141 -14.27 25.81 -15.46
CA ASN A 141 -14.31 25.95 -16.92
C ASN A 141 -12.97 25.58 -17.57
N ILE A 142 -12.39 24.46 -17.11
CA ILE A 142 -11.14 23.90 -17.64
C ILE A 142 -11.52 22.74 -18.56
N HIS A 143 -11.12 22.82 -19.83
CA HIS A 143 -11.35 21.73 -20.79
C HIS A 143 -10.63 20.46 -20.36
N TYR A 144 -11.21 19.29 -20.66
CA TYR A 144 -10.59 17.99 -20.38
C TYR A 144 -9.25 17.81 -21.11
N SER A 145 -9.05 18.47 -22.25
CA SER A 145 -7.77 18.51 -22.96
C SER A 145 -6.63 19.21 -22.20
N HIS A 146 -6.95 19.97 -21.14
CA HIS A 146 -5.96 20.54 -20.22
C HIS A 146 -5.77 19.69 -18.96
N MET A 147 -6.40 18.51 -18.90
CA MET A 147 -6.28 17.56 -17.80
C MET A 147 -5.48 16.34 -18.24
N ALA A 148 -4.79 15.71 -17.30
CA ALA A 148 -4.08 14.46 -17.55
C ALA A 148 -4.01 13.61 -16.28
N ILE A 149 -3.81 12.30 -16.45
CA ILE A 149 -3.40 11.40 -15.37
C ILE A 149 -1.88 11.25 -15.42
N ALA A 150 -1.22 11.28 -14.26
CA ALA A 150 0.18 10.89 -14.16
C ALA A 150 0.36 9.95 -12.98
N GLU A 151 0.83 8.72 -13.25
CA GLU A 151 1.04 7.75 -12.20
C GLU A 151 2.28 6.88 -12.38
N GLY A 152 2.96 6.62 -11.26
CA GLY A 152 4.20 5.85 -11.17
C GLY A 152 4.00 4.64 -10.27
N GLY A 153 2.93 3.87 -10.49
CA GLY A 153 2.61 2.70 -9.66
C GLY A 153 3.74 1.67 -9.64
N CYS A 154 3.81 0.85 -8.59
CA CYS A 154 4.77 -0.26 -8.56
C CYS A 154 4.30 -1.40 -9.46
N SER A 155 5.25 -2.15 -10.03
CA SER A 155 5.00 -3.38 -10.80
C SER A 155 4.10 -3.21 -12.04
N ILE A 156 3.85 -2.00 -12.54
CA ILE A 156 2.95 -1.78 -13.69
C ILE A 156 3.47 -2.52 -14.94
N GLU A 157 4.77 -2.47 -15.18
CA GLU A 157 5.44 -3.15 -16.29
C GLU A 157 5.38 -4.68 -16.18
N LEU A 158 5.43 -5.21 -14.95
CA LEU A 158 5.27 -6.65 -14.70
C LEU A 158 3.89 -7.11 -15.17
N TYR A 159 2.84 -6.33 -14.86
CA TYR A 159 1.49 -6.63 -15.31
C TYR A 159 1.33 -6.42 -16.82
N GLY A 160 2.03 -5.46 -17.43
CA GLY A 160 2.14 -5.34 -18.89
C GLY A 160 2.60 -6.64 -19.53
N VAL A 161 3.67 -7.25 -19.02
CA VAL A 161 4.17 -8.54 -19.50
C VAL A 161 3.15 -9.67 -19.26
N GLN A 162 2.58 -9.75 -18.05
CA GLN A 162 1.65 -10.82 -17.69
C GLN A 162 0.34 -10.77 -18.51
N TYR A 163 -0.26 -9.59 -18.64
CA TYR A 163 -1.46 -9.42 -19.44
C TYR A 163 -1.19 -9.59 -20.93
N SER A 164 -0.02 -9.19 -21.43
CA SER A 164 0.34 -9.47 -22.82
C SER A 164 0.44 -10.96 -23.13
N LYS A 165 0.94 -11.76 -22.17
CA LYS A 165 0.95 -13.24 -22.30
C LYS A 165 -0.47 -13.82 -22.27
N TYR A 166 -1.32 -13.27 -21.41
CA TYR A 166 -2.72 -13.70 -21.27
C TYR A 166 -3.51 -13.42 -22.55
N THR A 167 -3.42 -12.20 -23.09
CA THR A 167 -4.18 -11.77 -24.26
C THR A 167 -3.52 -12.14 -25.59
N LYS A 168 -2.26 -12.56 -25.58
CA LYS A 168 -1.42 -12.87 -26.77
C LYS A 168 -1.13 -11.67 -27.69
N HIS A 169 -1.42 -10.46 -27.24
CA HIS A 169 -1.03 -9.21 -27.89
C HIS A 169 -0.39 -8.27 -26.86
N THR A 170 0.22 -7.18 -27.30
CA THR A 170 0.90 -6.26 -26.37
C THR A 170 -0.11 -5.42 -25.60
N ILE A 171 -0.07 -5.48 -24.27
CA ILE A 171 -0.80 -4.61 -23.36
C ILE A 171 0.20 -3.61 -22.77
N THR A 172 0.01 -2.33 -23.08
CA THR A 172 0.85 -1.22 -22.60
C THR A 172 0.51 -0.86 -21.15
N ASN A 173 1.39 -0.13 -20.48
CA ASN A 173 1.15 0.31 -19.10
C ASN A 173 -0.06 1.25 -19.02
N GLU A 174 -0.18 2.16 -19.97
CA GLU A 174 -1.30 3.09 -20.09
C GLU A 174 -2.61 2.36 -20.39
N ALA A 175 -2.60 1.30 -21.21
CA ALA A 175 -3.79 0.44 -21.41
C ALA A 175 -4.28 -0.20 -20.10
N ILE A 176 -3.37 -0.56 -19.19
CA ILE A 176 -3.72 -1.10 -17.87
C ILE A 176 -4.33 0.00 -16.98
N PHE A 177 -3.85 1.24 -17.07
CA PHE A 177 -4.49 2.36 -16.37
C PHE A 177 -5.88 2.67 -16.93
N GLU A 178 -6.03 2.64 -18.25
CA GLU A 178 -7.34 2.73 -18.91
C GLU A 178 -8.29 1.62 -18.43
N GLY A 179 -7.77 0.41 -18.20
CA GLY A 179 -8.58 -0.72 -17.74
C GLY A 179 -9.40 -1.39 -18.85
N ARG A 180 -9.25 -0.90 -20.09
CA ARG A 180 -9.87 -1.38 -21.33
C ARG A 180 -8.96 -1.01 -22.50
N SER A 181 -8.82 -1.91 -23.48
CA SER A 181 -8.14 -1.63 -24.76
C SER A 181 -8.86 -2.25 -25.96
N HIS A 182 -10.17 -2.00 -26.03
CA HIS A 182 -11.08 -2.41 -27.13
C HIS A 182 -10.67 -1.74 -28.45
N ASP A 183 -11.13 -2.31 -29.59
CA ASP A 183 -11.05 -1.74 -30.95
C ASP A 183 -9.70 -1.84 -31.68
N PHE A 184 -8.62 -2.29 -31.03
CA PHE A 184 -7.29 -2.37 -31.66
C PHE A 184 -6.87 -3.77 -32.10
N TYR A 185 -7.54 -4.78 -31.54
CA TYR A 185 -7.39 -6.20 -31.81
C TYR A 185 -8.82 -6.71 -32.06
N GLY A 186 -9.07 -7.53 -33.09
CA GLY A 186 -10.43 -7.80 -33.61
C GLY A 186 -11.46 -8.27 -32.56
N ASP A 187 -12.74 -8.37 -32.94
CA ASP A 187 -13.89 -8.55 -32.02
C ASP A 187 -13.74 -9.61 -30.89
N ASP A 188 -12.91 -10.64 -31.08
CA ASP A 188 -12.62 -11.72 -30.11
C ASP A 188 -11.46 -11.42 -29.12
N ASP A 189 -10.74 -10.29 -29.26
CA ASP A 189 -9.47 -9.99 -28.55
C ASP A 189 -9.57 -8.81 -27.56
N ASN A 190 -10.78 -8.51 -27.06
CA ASN A 190 -11.00 -7.36 -26.19
C ASN A 190 -10.44 -7.57 -24.77
N PHE A 191 -9.57 -6.66 -24.32
CA PHE A 191 -9.03 -6.66 -22.96
C PHE A 191 -9.82 -5.73 -22.04
N TYR A 192 -10.29 -6.29 -20.93
CA TYR A 192 -10.71 -5.57 -19.73
C TYR A 192 -9.82 -6.01 -18.58
N GLY A 193 -9.18 -5.08 -17.88
CA GLY A 193 -8.27 -5.43 -16.81
C GLY A 193 -7.37 -4.28 -16.42
N GLY A 194 -7.11 -4.13 -15.13
CA GLY A 194 -6.38 -2.98 -14.61
C GLY A 194 -7.28 -2.01 -13.84
N TRP A 195 -7.01 -0.70 -13.92
CA TRP A 195 -7.60 0.26 -12.97
C TRP A 195 -9.03 0.67 -13.33
N GLY A 196 -9.24 1.15 -14.56
CA GLY A 196 -10.58 1.52 -15.07
C GLY A 196 -10.77 2.99 -15.45
N PHE A 197 -9.70 3.71 -15.80
CA PHE A 197 -9.83 5.12 -16.22
C PHE A 197 -10.69 5.33 -17.48
N TYR A 198 -10.78 4.35 -18.37
CA TYR A 198 -11.69 4.38 -19.52
C TYR A 198 -13.14 4.66 -19.07
N PHE A 199 -13.59 4.05 -17.97
CA PHE A 199 -14.93 4.27 -17.44
C PHE A 199 -15.09 5.67 -16.84
N ALA A 200 -14.01 6.27 -16.32
CA ALA A 200 -14.03 7.69 -15.97
C ALA A 200 -14.24 8.56 -17.22
N ARG A 201 -13.49 8.34 -18.31
CA ARG A 201 -13.66 9.07 -19.58
C ARG A 201 -15.08 8.93 -20.12
N LYS A 202 -15.60 7.70 -20.15
CA LYS A 202 -16.96 7.40 -20.58
C LYS A 202 -18.00 8.16 -19.75
N TYR A 203 -17.84 8.21 -18.42
CA TYR A 203 -18.72 9.01 -17.58
C TYR A 203 -18.65 10.51 -17.93
N LEU A 204 -17.42 11.04 -18.07
CA LEU A 204 -17.19 12.46 -18.35
C LEU A 204 -17.74 12.87 -19.72
N SER A 205 -17.73 12.00 -20.73
CA SER A 205 -18.25 12.32 -22.07
C SER A 205 -19.79 12.52 -22.10
N TYR A 206 -20.53 11.96 -21.14
CA TYR A 206 -21.96 12.28 -20.97
C TYR A 206 -22.20 13.65 -20.31
N HIS A 207 -21.13 14.30 -19.84
CA HIS A 207 -21.17 15.56 -19.10
C HIS A 207 -20.28 16.65 -19.72
N CYS A 208 -19.64 16.39 -20.87
CA CYS A 208 -18.91 17.40 -21.64
C CYS A 208 -19.84 18.15 -22.60
N THR A 209 -19.36 19.26 -23.14
CA THR A 209 -20.07 19.97 -24.21
C THR A 209 -19.98 19.18 -25.52
N SER A 210 -20.75 19.56 -26.55
CA SER A 210 -20.63 18.98 -27.89
C SER A 210 -19.38 19.46 -28.66
N ASP A 211 -18.42 20.08 -27.97
CA ASP A 211 -17.15 20.52 -28.53
C ASP A 211 -16.22 19.31 -28.68
N GLU A 212 -15.79 19.03 -29.91
CA GLU A 212 -14.88 17.91 -30.19
C GLU A 212 -13.51 18.08 -29.51
N ASP A 213 -13.08 19.32 -29.25
CA ASP A 213 -11.80 19.65 -28.61
C ASP A 213 -11.81 19.47 -27.08
N ASP A 214 -13.00 19.26 -26.52
CA ASP A 214 -13.24 19.00 -25.09
C ASP A 214 -13.69 17.56 -24.81
N ASN A 215 -13.59 16.66 -25.79
CA ASN A 215 -14.01 15.28 -25.61
C ASN A 215 -13.00 14.51 -24.74
N PRO A 216 -13.38 14.01 -23.54
CA PRO A 216 -12.48 13.26 -22.67
C PRO A 216 -12.09 11.89 -23.23
N MET A 217 -12.72 11.43 -24.32
CA MET A 217 -12.29 10.23 -25.04
C MET A 217 -11.06 10.46 -25.92
N ASN A 218 -10.74 11.70 -26.29
CA ASN A 218 -9.54 12.02 -27.06
C ASN A 218 -8.28 11.68 -26.24
N GLY A 219 -7.33 10.96 -26.83
CA GLY A 219 -6.14 10.43 -26.14
C GLY A 219 -6.25 8.97 -25.69
N TYR A 220 -7.44 8.36 -25.72
CA TYR A 220 -7.64 6.94 -25.36
C TYR A 220 -6.88 6.00 -26.31
N GLU A 221 -6.94 6.24 -27.63
CA GLU A 221 -6.23 5.44 -28.62
C GLU A 221 -4.71 5.51 -28.43
N GLU A 222 -4.17 6.71 -28.22
CA GLU A 222 -2.74 6.88 -27.94
C GLU A 222 -2.33 6.16 -26.66
N SER A 223 -3.15 6.23 -25.61
CA SER A 223 -2.91 5.53 -24.34
C SER A 223 -2.88 4.01 -24.56
N CYS A 224 -3.88 3.44 -25.23
CA CYS A 224 -3.92 2.00 -25.52
C CYS A 224 -2.77 1.52 -26.40
N LYS A 225 -2.30 2.35 -27.33
CA LYS A 225 -1.17 2.05 -28.22
C LYS A 225 0.20 2.36 -27.60
N GLY A 226 0.25 2.97 -26.42
CA GLY A 226 1.49 3.40 -25.78
C GLY A 226 2.20 4.51 -26.54
N ILE A 227 1.46 5.33 -27.28
CA ILE A 227 1.98 6.48 -28.02
C ILE A 227 2.14 7.63 -27.02
N TYR A 228 3.38 7.97 -26.74
CA TYR A 228 3.70 9.11 -25.88
C TYR A 228 3.63 10.42 -26.68
N LEU A 229 2.83 11.36 -26.20
CA LEU A 229 2.82 12.75 -26.63
C LEU A 229 3.13 13.64 -25.42
N SER A 230 4.14 14.51 -25.53
CA SER A 230 4.38 15.49 -24.47
C SER A 230 3.17 16.41 -24.29
N PRO A 231 2.97 17.02 -23.12
CA PRO A 231 1.88 17.97 -22.88
C PRO A 231 1.66 19.00 -23.98
N GLY A 232 2.73 19.57 -24.54
CA GLY A 232 2.65 20.56 -25.62
C GLY A 232 2.25 19.97 -26.98
N GLU A 233 2.40 18.67 -27.18
CA GLU A 233 2.01 17.95 -28.40
C GLU A 233 0.61 17.33 -28.30
N ALA A 234 0.14 17.07 -27.09
CA ALA A 234 -1.14 16.44 -26.78
C ALA A 234 -2.35 17.38 -26.96
N ILE A 235 -2.35 18.17 -28.04
CA ILE A 235 -3.42 19.12 -28.34
C ILE A 235 -4.76 18.38 -28.46
N ASN A 236 -5.75 18.90 -27.71
CA ASN A 236 -7.12 18.40 -27.65
C ASN A 236 -7.24 16.95 -27.15
N LYS A 237 -6.26 16.47 -26.36
CA LYS A 237 -6.22 15.10 -25.84
C LYS A 237 -6.01 15.09 -24.34
N MET A 238 -6.79 14.27 -23.65
CA MET A 238 -6.58 13.96 -22.23
C MET A 238 -5.68 12.72 -22.14
N MET A 239 -4.42 12.90 -21.75
CA MET A 239 -3.41 11.82 -21.75
C MET A 239 -3.28 11.13 -20.39
N ILE A 240 -2.82 9.88 -20.42
CA ILE A 240 -2.24 9.19 -19.26
C ILE A 240 -0.73 9.14 -19.44
N TYR A 241 0.01 9.50 -18.39
CA TYR A 241 1.47 9.44 -18.35
C TYR A 241 1.95 8.41 -17.32
N ASP A 242 2.60 7.34 -17.79
CA ASP A 242 3.44 6.53 -16.92
C ASP A 242 4.75 7.27 -16.60
N ILE A 243 4.86 7.74 -15.37
CA ILE A 243 6.03 8.51 -14.92
C ILE A 243 7.20 7.63 -14.45
N ASN A 244 7.12 6.30 -14.60
CA ASN A 244 8.24 5.40 -14.32
C ASN A 244 9.26 5.32 -15.45
N GLN A 245 8.84 5.48 -16.72
CA GLN A 245 9.63 5.11 -17.90
C GLN A 245 10.51 6.24 -18.45
N LEU A 246 11.53 6.63 -17.71
CA LEU A 246 12.49 7.64 -18.18
C LEU A 246 13.64 7.05 -19.01
N GLN A 247 13.90 5.74 -18.93
CA GLN A 247 15.03 5.13 -19.64
C GLN A 247 14.79 4.97 -21.14
N ILE A 248 13.53 4.79 -21.54
CA ILE A 248 13.14 4.67 -22.95
C ILE A 248 13.40 6.00 -23.68
N ASP A 249 13.18 7.12 -22.99
CA ASP A 249 13.41 8.45 -23.51
C ASP A 249 13.78 9.41 -22.37
N ARG A 250 15.08 9.69 -22.27
CA ARG A 250 15.66 10.51 -21.21
C ARG A 250 15.27 11.98 -21.32
N SER A 251 14.82 12.43 -22.49
CA SER A 251 14.36 13.82 -22.66
C SER A 251 13.12 14.12 -21.80
N ARG A 252 12.40 13.10 -21.35
CA ARG A 252 11.25 13.19 -20.44
C ARG A 252 11.64 13.46 -19.00
N GLY A 253 12.92 13.29 -18.63
CA GLY A 253 13.42 13.46 -17.26
C GLY A 253 14.11 14.80 -17.05
N ARG A 254 14.03 15.34 -15.83
CA ARG A 254 14.80 16.51 -15.39
C ARG A 254 15.35 16.31 -13.98
N THR A 255 16.64 16.57 -13.79
CA THR A 255 17.28 16.59 -12.48
C THR A 255 16.93 17.88 -11.74
N ILE A 256 16.52 17.73 -10.49
CA ILE A 256 16.05 18.83 -9.63
C ILE A 256 16.89 18.85 -8.36
N ASP A 257 17.52 20.00 -8.08
CA ASP A 257 18.18 20.25 -6.80
C ASP A 257 17.17 20.29 -5.66
N ILE A 258 17.56 19.78 -4.49
CA ILE A 258 16.69 19.71 -3.31
C ILE A 258 17.24 20.65 -2.25
N PRO A 259 16.53 21.76 -1.97
CA PRO A 259 16.88 22.62 -0.85
C PRO A 259 16.92 21.81 0.45
N ASP A 260 18.08 21.77 1.09
CA ASP A 260 18.35 21.05 2.34
C ASP A 260 17.94 19.56 2.31
N GLY A 261 18.15 18.89 1.17
CA GLY A 261 17.87 17.48 1.01
C GLY A 261 18.68 16.58 1.95
N GLN A 262 18.04 15.55 2.51
CA GLN A 262 18.63 14.73 3.59
C GLN A 262 19.10 13.35 3.13
N ASN A 263 18.40 12.71 2.21
CA ASN A 263 18.84 11.48 1.54
C ASN A 263 19.49 11.81 0.19
N TYR A 264 18.97 12.81 -0.51
CA TYR A 264 19.41 13.22 -1.83
C TYR A 264 19.67 14.73 -1.87
N SER A 265 20.73 15.15 -2.55
CA SER A 265 20.95 16.56 -2.92
C SER A 265 20.21 16.93 -4.20
N GLU A 266 19.94 15.96 -5.07
CA GLU A 266 19.23 16.10 -6.33
C GLU A 266 18.41 14.84 -6.63
N ILE A 267 17.29 14.97 -7.33
CA ILE A 267 16.45 13.86 -7.80
C ILE A 267 16.05 14.10 -9.26
N VAL A 268 16.15 13.06 -10.08
CA VAL A 268 15.55 13.01 -11.43
C VAL A 268 14.04 12.76 -11.34
N LEU A 269 13.24 13.66 -11.90
CA LEU A 269 11.77 13.60 -11.98
C LEU A 269 11.28 13.67 -13.43
N HIS A 270 10.08 13.15 -13.69
CA HIS A 270 9.45 13.24 -14.99
C HIS A 270 8.95 14.69 -15.25
N LYS A 271 9.25 15.26 -16.43
CA LYS A 271 8.95 16.65 -16.80
C LYS A 271 7.47 17.00 -16.90
N VAL A 272 6.59 16.03 -17.14
CA VAL A 272 5.13 16.21 -16.96
C VAL A 272 4.79 16.76 -15.56
N ILE A 273 5.53 16.36 -14.52
CA ILE A 273 5.35 16.89 -13.16
C ILE A 273 6.09 18.20 -12.98
N VAL A 274 7.37 18.25 -13.33
CA VAL A 274 8.25 19.38 -12.96
C VAL A 274 8.38 20.49 -14.02
N GLY A 275 7.83 20.30 -15.22
CA GLY A 275 8.07 21.17 -16.38
C GLY A 275 9.45 20.96 -17.03
N GLY A 276 9.62 21.55 -18.20
CA GLY A 276 10.84 21.57 -18.99
C GLY A 276 11.95 22.40 -18.34
N ASN A 277 13.12 22.40 -18.97
CA ASN A 277 14.25 23.21 -18.53
C ASN A 277 13.98 24.70 -18.75
N SER A 278 14.04 25.49 -17.68
CA SER A 278 13.81 26.95 -17.71
C SER A 278 14.71 27.73 -18.69
N SER A 279 15.85 27.17 -19.10
CA SER A 279 16.75 27.78 -20.09
C SER A 279 16.48 27.37 -21.53
N ASP A 280 15.52 26.49 -21.79
CA ASP A 280 15.18 25.95 -23.10
C ASP A 280 13.71 26.20 -23.44
N LEU A 281 13.47 27.16 -24.33
CA LEU A 281 12.12 27.58 -24.71
C LEU A 281 11.33 26.49 -25.45
N GLU A 282 11.99 25.60 -26.20
CA GLU A 282 11.29 24.52 -26.90
C GLU A 282 10.91 23.42 -25.89
N ASP A 283 11.79 23.11 -24.93
CA ASP A 283 11.49 22.17 -23.86
C ASP A 283 10.36 22.67 -22.95
N ILE A 284 10.30 23.97 -22.67
CA ILE A 284 9.17 24.58 -21.92
C ILE A 284 7.86 24.48 -22.70
N LYS A 285 7.89 24.62 -24.04
CA LYS A 285 6.67 24.46 -24.85
C LYS A 285 6.15 23.03 -24.81
N LEU A 286 7.05 22.04 -24.89
CA LEU A 286 6.69 20.63 -24.79
C LEU A 286 6.24 20.25 -23.37
N TYR A 287 6.86 20.85 -22.35
CA TYR A 287 6.60 20.59 -20.94
C TYR A 287 6.35 21.90 -20.17
N PRO A 288 5.14 22.49 -20.28
CA PRO A 288 4.81 23.77 -19.65
C PRO A 288 4.74 23.71 -18.12
N GLY A 289 4.76 22.51 -17.54
CA GLY A 289 4.57 22.26 -16.11
C GLY A 289 3.10 22.01 -15.76
N CYS A 290 2.80 21.91 -14.47
CA CYS A 290 1.47 21.53 -14.03
C CYS A 290 1.01 22.23 -12.75
N VAL A 291 -0.30 22.15 -12.52
CA VAL A 291 -0.93 22.11 -11.21
C VAL A 291 -1.14 20.65 -10.86
N LEU A 292 -0.67 20.21 -9.68
CA LEU A 292 -0.76 18.82 -9.26
C LEU A 292 -1.95 18.59 -8.32
N ILE A 293 -2.92 17.81 -8.78
CA ILE A 293 -4.05 17.32 -7.99
C ILE A 293 -3.68 15.93 -7.45
N ASN A 294 -3.22 15.89 -6.20
CA ASN A 294 -2.83 14.67 -5.50
C ASN A 294 -4.07 14.00 -4.89
N VAL A 295 -4.43 12.81 -5.36
CA VAL A 295 -5.66 12.11 -4.93
C VAL A 295 -5.34 10.76 -4.28
N PRO A 296 -4.81 10.74 -3.05
CA PRO A 296 -4.49 9.50 -2.35
C PRO A 296 -5.75 8.77 -1.85
N THR A 297 -5.65 7.46 -1.67
CA THR A 297 -6.56 6.68 -0.83
C THR A 297 -5.93 6.39 0.53
N MET A 298 -6.71 6.56 1.60
CA MET A 298 -6.21 6.43 2.97
C MET A 298 -6.16 4.99 3.46
N LYS A 299 -4.98 4.59 3.96
CA LYS A 299 -4.72 3.22 4.41
C LYS A 299 -3.54 3.10 5.35
N LEU A 300 -3.51 2.05 6.16
CA LEU A 300 -2.41 1.76 7.07
C LEU A 300 -1.19 1.23 6.28
N HIS A 301 -0.04 1.86 6.43
CA HIS A 301 1.14 1.56 5.61
C HIS A 301 2.03 0.46 6.23
N ALA A 302 2.55 -0.44 5.40
CA ALA A 302 3.37 -1.57 5.82
C ALA A 302 4.75 -1.17 6.36
N GLN A 303 5.27 -0.02 5.92
CA GLN A 303 6.61 0.49 6.26
C GLN A 303 6.55 1.89 6.88
N ASP A 304 5.36 2.45 7.02
CA ASP A 304 5.13 3.80 7.53
C ASP A 304 3.83 3.84 8.33
N LEU A 305 3.41 4.98 8.87
CA LEU A 305 2.16 5.05 9.63
C LEU A 305 0.93 4.88 8.72
N ILE A 306 0.77 5.79 7.76
CA ILE A 306 -0.38 5.82 6.83
C ILE A 306 0.09 6.10 5.40
N THR A 307 -0.65 5.64 4.41
CA THR A 307 -0.62 6.23 3.08
C THR A 307 -1.69 7.29 3.01
N ASN A 308 -1.28 8.53 2.75
CA ASN A 308 -2.17 9.61 2.39
C ASN A 308 -1.40 10.63 1.51
N ALA A 309 -1.52 11.93 1.75
CA ALA A 309 -0.98 12.96 0.86
C ALA A 309 0.54 12.93 0.79
N LEU A 310 1.23 12.86 1.94
CA LEU A 310 2.70 12.82 1.98
C LEU A 310 3.22 11.57 1.28
N LYS A 311 2.73 10.39 1.66
CA LYS A 311 3.27 9.14 1.11
C LYS A 311 2.97 8.95 -0.38
N ASN A 312 1.82 9.40 -0.88
CA ASN A 312 1.50 9.24 -2.31
C ASN A 312 2.49 9.99 -3.21
N LEU A 313 2.84 11.22 -2.82
CA LEU A 313 3.87 12.01 -3.50
C LEU A 313 5.28 11.50 -3.14
N GLY A 314 5.49 11.23 -1.86
CA GLY A 314 6.76 10.89 -1.23
C GLY A 314 7.42 9.61 -1.70
N LEU A 315 6.72 8.79 -2.48
CA LEU A 315 7.30 7.62 -3.14
C LEU A 315 6.88 7.52 -4.61
N GLY A 316 5.63 7.84 -4.94
CA GLY A 316 5.05 7.60 -6.27
C GLY A 316 5.58 8.51 -7.38
N LEU A 317 6.50 9.44 -7.07
CA LEU A 317 7.13 10.33 -8.05
C LEU A 317 8.57 9.93 -8.41
N TYR A 318 9.18 8.99 -7.68
CA TYR A 318 10.50 8.46 -8.05
C TYR A 318 10.34 7.49 -9.25
N PRO A 319 10.97 7.73 -10.41
CA PRO A 319 10.81 6.87 -11.58
C PRO A 319 11.48 5.50 -11.37
N LEU A 320 10.79 4.39 -11.65
CA LEU A 320 11.38 3.05 -11.52
C LEU A 320 12.47 2.78 -12.57
N GLN A 321 12.21 3.14 -13.83
CA GLN A 321 13.13 2.93 -14.96
C GLN A 321 13.90 4.21 -15.25
N CYS A 322 14.84 4.55 -14.37
CA CYS A 322 15.74 5.68 -14.53
C CYS A 322 17.17 5.21 -14.20
N ALA A 323 17.97 4.88 -15.22
CA ALA A 323 19.31 4.35 -15.00
C ALA A 323 20.36 5.45 -14.75
N VAL A 324 21.51 5.02 -14.24
CA VAL A 324 22.70 5.86 -14.01
C VAL A 324 23.25 6.40 -15.33
N THR A 325 23.28 5.58 -16.39
CA THR A 325 23.79 5.98 -17.70
C THR A 325 22.68 6.24 -18.72
N GLU A 326 23.05 6.91 -19.82
CA GLU A 326 22.15 7.19 -20.95
C GLU A 326 21.93 5.98 -21.86
N ASN A 327 22.59 4.85 -21.63
CA ASN A 327 22.42 3.65 -22.45
C ASN A 327 21.02 3.04 -22.19
N PRO A 328 20.13 2.90 -23.20
CA PRO A 328 18.79 2.34 -23.01
C PRO A 328 18.77 0.89 -22.48
N SER A 329 19.87 0.15 -22.61
CA SER A 329 20.02 -1.21 -22.08
C SER A 329 20.60 -1.28 -20.66
N ASP A 330 20.93 -0.13 -20.06
CA ASP A 330 21.44 -0.07 -18.69
C ASP A 330 20.33 -0.36 -17.68
N THR A 331 20.56 -1.38 -16.85
CA THR A 331 19.66 -1.80 -15.76
C THR A 331 20.22 -1.42 -14.38
N ASN A 332 21.24 -0.56 -14.33
CA ASN A 332 21.68 0.08 -13.10
C ASN A 332 20.75 1.25 -12.77
N TRP A 333 19.58 0.94 -12.23
CA TRP A 333 18.57 1.94 -11.86
C TRP A 333 19.05 2.81 -10.69
N LEU A 334 18.67 4.09 -10.71
CA LEU A 334 18.91 5.03 -9.61
C LEU A 334 18.03 4.72 -8.40
N TYR A 335 16.78 4.33 -8.65
CA TYR A 335 15.75 4.12 -7.63
C TYR A 335 15.16 2.71 -7.64
N GLY A 336 15.10 2.06 -8.81
CA GLY A 336 14.61 0.69 -9.01
C GLY A 336 15.59 -0.40 -8.56
N SER A 337 15.17 -1.67 -8.60
CA SER A 337 15.98 -2.82 -8.12
C SER A 337 17.13 -3.22 -9.03
N GLN A 338 18.32 -3.44 -8.49
CA GLN A 338 19.55 -3.61 -9.29
C GLN A 338 19.46 -4.81 -10.22
N ASN A 339 20.01 -4.68 -11.44
CA ASN A 339 20.16 -5.77 -12.40
C ASN A 339 18.87 -6.50 -12.81
N THR A 340 17.67 -5.99 -12.47
CA THR A 340 16.42 -6.53 -12.99
C THR A 340 16.10 -5.92 -14.35
N LYS A 341 15.51 -6.72 -15.26
CA LYS A 341 15.09 -6.22 -16.58
C LYS A 341 13.92 -5.27 -16.45
N ILE A 342 13.01 -5.57 -15.53
CA ILE A 342 11.87 -4.73 -15.20
C ILE A 342 11.88 -4.45 -13.69
N PRO A 343 12.36 -3.27 -13.24
CA PRO A 343 12.34 -2.91 -11.82
C PRO A 343 10.89 -2.74 -11.34
N SER A 344 10.39 -3.73 -10.59
CA SER A 344 9.00 -3.71 -10.09
C SER A 344 8.85 -2.83 -8.83
N TYR A 345 9.94 -2.61 -8.10
CA TYR A 345 9.94 -1.88 -6.83
C TYR A 345 11.13 -0.92 -6.70
N ARG A 346 10.93 0.11 -5.87
CA ARG A 346 11.92 1.16 -5.56
C ARG A 346 12.92 0.74 -4.48
N SER A 347 13.55 -0.43 -4.63
CA SER A 347 14.39 -1.03 -3.57
C SER A 347 15.62 -0.20 -3.18
N LEU A 348 16.10 0.67 -4.07
CA LEU A 348 17.26 1.52 -3.82
C LEU A 348 16.91 2.84 -3.15
N VAL A 349 15.61 3.14 -3.03
CA VAL A 349 15.14 4.27 -2.23
C VAL A 349 15.23 3.92 -0.74
N PRO A 350 15.81 4.80 0.12
CA PRO A 350 15.84 4.54 1.56
C PRO A 350 14.44 4.42 2.16
N HIS A 351 14.10 3.21 2.61
CA HIS A 351 12.87 2.90 3.37
C HIS A 351 13.10 2.75 4.88
N SER A 352 14.36 2.87 5.31
CA SER A 352 14.79 2.77 6.70
C SER A 352 16.06 3.62 6.88
N PRO A 353 16.30 4.20 8.08
CA PRO A 353 17.54 4.91 8.35
C PRO A 353 18.77 4.05 8.15
N LEU A 354 18.67 2.73 8.32
CA LEU A 354 19.74 1.78 8.00
C LEU A 354 19.42 1.09 6.68
N ILE A 355 20.39 1.10 5.75
CA ILE A 355 20.27 0.38 4.47
C ILE A 355 21.46 -0.56 4.30
N MET A 356 21.21 -1.79 3.88
CA MET A 356 22.27 -2.75 3.60
C MET A 356 22.77 -2.61 2.17
N LYS A 357 24.07 -2.71 1.96
CA LYS A 357 24.63 -2.82 0.60
C LYS A 357 24.23 -4.17 0.00
N ILE A 358 23.61 -4.14 -1.18
CA ILE A 358 23.19 -5.33 -1.93
C ILE A 358 24.28 -5.72 -2.93
N ASP A 359 24.50 -7.02 -3.09
CA ASP A 359 25.22 -7.59 -4.22
C ASP A 359 24.25 -7.80 -5.39
N GLY A 360 24.42 -7.04 -6.47
CA GLY A 360 23.53 -7.08 -7.63
C GLY A 360 23.50 -8.41 -8.38
N ASN A 361 24.42 -9.35 -8.13
CA ASN A 361 24.37 -10.68 -8.76
C ASN A 361 23.55 -11.68 -7.95
N THR A 362 23.64 -11.63 -6.63
CA THR A 362 22.95 -12.56 -5.74
C THR A 362 21.62 -11.98 -5.24
N HIS A 363 21.43 -10.66 -5.36
CA HIS A 363 20.36 -9.88 -4.74
C HIS A 363 20.31 -10.04 -3.20
N LEU A 364 21.45 -10.36 -2.58
CA LEU A 364 21.59 -10.54 -1.14
C LEU A 364 22.43 -9.42 -0.51
N PRO A 365 22.24 -9.13 0.78
CA PRO A 365 23.09 -8.19 1.51
C PRO A 365 24.54 -8.65 1.60
N MET A 366 25.46 -7.74 1.29
CA MET A 366 26.89 -7.99 1.43
C MET A 366 27.31 -7.98 2.90
N ARG A 367 28.30 -8.81 3.24
CA ARG A 367 28.95 -8.83 4.55
C ARG A 367 30.44 -8.51 4.44
N ASP A 368 30.97 -7.88 5.48
CA ASP A 368 32.39 -7.61 5.62
C ASP A 368 33.19 -8.88 5.97
N LYS A 369 34.52 -8.76 6.05
CA LYS A 369 35.42 -9.87 6.42
C LYS A 369 35.18 -10.46 7.82
N TYR A 370 34.37 -9.81 8.66
CA TYR A 370 34.00 -10.27 9.99
C TYR A 370 32.59 -10.88 10.02
N GLY A 371 31.92 -11.02 8.87
CA GLY A 371 30.58 -11.57 8.76
C GLY A 371 29.46 -10.59 9.12
N ARG A 372 29.75 -9.28 9.23
CA ARG A 372 28.74 -8.26 9.56
C ARG A 372 28.20 -7.62 8.29
N TYR A 373 26.91 -7.29 8.24
CA TYR A 373 26.34 -6.59 7.09
C TYR A 373 27.00 -5.23 6.87
N ILE A 374 27.22 -4.89 5.60
CA ILE A 374 27.73 -3.57 5.22
C ILE A 374 26.53 -2.61 5.18
N ILE A 375 26.42 -1.76 6.20
CA ILE A 375 25.27 -0.87 6.41
C ILE A 375 25.68 0.59 6.20
N LYS A 376 24.81 1.38 5.56
CA LYS A 376 24.88 2.84 5.47
C LYS A 376 23.71 3.46 6.25
N ARG A 377 23.99 4.55 6.98
CA ARG A 377 22.94 5.35 7.63
C ARG A 377 22.44 6.46 6.68
N THR A 378 21.14 6.69 6.68
CA THR A 378 20.39 7.67 5.89
C THR A 378 19.36 8.38 6.78
N ALA A 379 18.62 9.35 6.25
CA ALA A 379 17.45 9.95 6.91
C ALA A 379 16.19 9.08 6.77
N GLY A 380 16.31 7.86 6.24
CA GLY A 380 15.26 6.86 6.18
C GLY A 380 14.07 7.25 5.32
N PHE A 381 12.93 6.62 5.56
CA PHE A 381 11.76 6.82 4.71
C PHE A 381 11.17 8.22 4.84
N SER A 382 11.26 8.83 6.03
CA SER A 382 10.83 10.21 6.25
C SER A 382 11.66 11.20 5.42
N GLY A 383 12.98 11.04 5.38
CA GLY A 383 13.86 11.82 4.52
C GLY A 383 13.49 11.68 3.04
N THR A 384 13.26 10.45 2.58
CA THR A 384 12.87 10.14 1.20
C THR A 384 11.59 10.86 0.79
N GLN A 385 10.55 10.79 1.62
CA GLN A 385 9.26 11.41 1.32
C GLN A 385 9.38 12.94 1.30
N CYS A 386 10.10 13.50 2.25
CA CYS A 386 10.29 14.93 2.37
C CYS A 386 11.15 15.50 1.22
N ASP A 387 12.21 14.81 0.81
CA ASP A 387 13.13 15.24 -0.24
C ASP A 387 12.40 15.46 -1.58
N ILE A 388 11.58 14.49 -2.01
CA ILE A 388 10.88 14.60 -3.30
C ILE A 388 9.76 15.64 -3.29
N ILE A 389 9.04 15.78 -2.17
CA ILE A 389 8.00 16.82 -2.04
C ILE A 389 8.66 18.20 -2.06
N LYS A 390 9.79 18.36 -1.37
CA LYS A 390 10.56 19.61 -1.39
C LYS A 390 11.08 19.92 -2.80
N ALA A 391 11.54 18.91 -3.54
CA ALA A 391 11.93 19.05 -4.93
C ALA A 391 10.78 19.60 -5.79
N VAL A 392 9.58 19.02 -5.69
CA VAL A 392 8.39 19.50 -6.41
C VAL A 392 8.00 20.92 -5.99
N GLN A 393 7.92 21.21 -4.69
CA GLN A 393 7.58 22.54 -4.17
C GLN A 393 8.58 23.62 -4.60
N SER A 394 9.87 23.29 -4.70
CA SER A 394 10.91 24.23 -5.14
C SER A 394 10.72 24.70 -6.59
N GLN A 395 9.96 23.95 -7.40
CA GLN A 395 9.63 24.32 -8.77
C GLN A 395 8.39 25.22 -8.87
N GLY A 396 7.81 25.64 -7.73
CA GLY A 396 6.64 26.52 -7.70
C GLY A 396 5.34 25.84 -8.14
N ILE A 397 5.26 24.51 -8.04
CA ILE A 397 4.08 23.73 -8.41
C ILE A 397 3.03 23.86 -7.31
N LEU A 398 1.83 24.32 -7.69
CA LEU A 398 0.67 24.28 -6.82
C LEU A 398 0.21 22.83 -6.65
N ILE A 399 0.08 22.39 -5.40
CA ILE A 399 -0.40 21.06 -5.05
C ILE A 399 -1.74 21.19 -4.32
N VAL A 400 -2.78 20.55 -4.84
CA VAL A 400 -4.08 20.39 -4.18
C VAL A 400 -4.22 18.93 -3.77
N ASN A 401 -4.36 18.67 -2.47
CA ASN A 401 -4.49 17.31 -1.95
C ASN A 401 -5.96 17.01 -1.70
N ILE A 402 -6.46 15.90 -2.25
CA ILE A 402 -7.84 15.43 -2.10
C ILE A 402 -7.80 13.96 -1.67
N SER A 403 -7.98 13.73 -0.38
CA SER A 403 -7.85 12.43 0.26
C SER A 403 -9.16 11.65 0.23
N ASP A 404 -9.15 10.49 -0.44
CA ASP A 404 -10.24 9.53 -0.49
C ASP A 404 -10.26 8.68 0.79
N ASN A 405 -11.17 9.06 1.70
CA ASN A 405 -11.38 8.41 2.99
C ASN A 405 -12.80 7.84 3.09
N ILE A 406 -13.44 7.57 1.94
CA ILE A 406 -14.79 6.98 1.92
C ILE A 406 -14.68 5.58 2.55
N ASN A 407 -13.68 4.82 2.12
CA ASN A 407 -13.24 3.60 2.76
C ASN A 407 -11.77 3.74 3.21
N ILE A 408 -11.53 3.78 4.51
CA ILE A 408 -10.16 3.75 5.06
C ILE A 408 -9.73 2.30 5.20
N VAL A 409 -8.62 1.90 4.57
CA VAL A 409 -8.18 0.49 4.66
C VAL A 409 -7.33 0.23 5.89
N ASN A 410 -7.85 -0.61 6.78
CA ASN A 410 -7.19 -1.08 8.00
C ASN A 410 -6.33 -2.35 7.77
N VAL A 411 -5.56 -2.71 8.80
CA VAL A 411 -4.70 -3.90 8.93
C VAL A 411 -3.47 -3.87 8.06
N VAL A 412 -3.55 -3.86 6.73
CA VAL A 412 -2.36 -3.74 5.88
C VAL A 412 -2.73 -3.57 4.41
N HIS A 413 -2.02 -2.69 3.70
CA HIS A 413 -2.18 -2.56 2.25
C HIS A 413 -1.34 -3.55 1.43
N ALA A 414 -0.27 -4.09 2.01
CA ALA A 414 0.68 -4.95 1.30
C ALA A 414 0.23 -6.42 1.21
N VAL A 415 -0.85 -6.79 1.90
CA VAL A 415 -1.45 -8.14 1.85
C VAL A 415 -2.94 -7.97 1.56
N PRO A 416 -3.34 -7.97 0.28
CA PRO A 416 -4.72 -7.65 -0.12
C PRO A 416 -5.79 -8.51 0.57
N THR A 417 -5.47 -9.76 0.88
CA THR A 417 -6.39 -10.68 1.57
C THR A 417 -6.63 -10.34 3.05
N GLU A 418 -5.78 -9.51 3.65
CA GLU A 418 -5.94 -9.03 5.03
C GLU A 418 -6.46 -7.58 5.09
N ALA A 419 -6.49 -6.87 3.95
CA ALA A 419 -6.95 -5.50 3.87
C ALA A 419 -8.42 -5.39 4.25
N GLN A 420 -8.75 -4.46 5.15
CA GLN A 420 -10.14 -4.27 5.62
C GLN A 420 -10.62 -2.85 5.29
N PRO A 421 -11.45 -2.64 4.27
CA PRO A 421 -12.03 -1.34 3.98
C PRO A 421 -13.05 -0.96 5.06
N ILE A 422 -12.80 0.14 5.76
CA ILE A 422 -13.67 0.65 6.83
C ILE A 422 -14.48 1.84 6.29
N PRO A 423 -15.82 1.76 6.28
CA PRO A 423 -16.69 2.75 5.64
C PRO A 423 -16.88 4.01 6.51
N GLU A 424 -15.84 4.84 6.65
CA GLU A 424 -15.89 6.09 7.42
C GLU A 424 -16.67 7.19 6.68
N GLY A 425 -16.61 7.18 5.34
CA GLY A 425 -17.41 8.02 4.47
C GLY A 425 -16.90 9.43 4.28
N PHE A 426 -15.62 9.70 4.47
CA PHE A 426 -15.09 11.06 4.35
C PHE A 426 -14.38 11.31 3.02
N ILE A 427 -14.41 12.57 2.56
CA ILE A 427 -13.45 13.09 1.59
C ILE A 427 -12.89 14.38 2.21
N TRP A 428 -11.57 14.53 2.20
CA TRP A 428 -10.90 15.70 2.77
C TRP A 428 -10.02 16.38 1.73
N ALA A 429 -9.91 17.71 1.80
CA ALA A 429 -9.05 18.46 0.91
C ALA A 429 -8.25 19.55 1.65
N SER A 430 -7.02 19.77 1.19
CA SER A 430 -6.15 20.85 1.66
C SER A 430 -5.04 21.15 0.64
N LEU A 431 -4.53 22.38 0.66
CA LEU A 431 -3.29 22.72 -0.04
C LEU A 431 -2.04 22.25 0.72
N ASP A 432 -2.19 21.84 1.98
CA ASP A 432 -1.10 21.43 2.86
C ASP A 432 -1.19 19.93 3.16
N CYS A 433 -0.23 19.17 2.62
CA CYS A 433 -0.17 17.72 2.81
C CYS A 433 0.19 17.29 4.24
N VAL A 434 0.95 18.11 4.99
CA VAL A 434 1.33 17.81 6.38
C VAL A 434 0.13 18.00 7.29
N ALA A 435 -0.63 19.08 7.08
CA ALA A 435 -1.84 19.36 7.85
C ALA A 435 -2.88 18.24 7.67
N LEU A 436 -3.13 17.88 6.40
CA LEU A 436 -4.07 16.83 6.03
C LEU A 436 -3.70 15.48 6.65
N ASP A 437 -2.45 15.05 6.54
CA ASP A 437 -2.00 13.76 7.07
C ASP A 437 -1.98 13.76 8.61
N THR A 438 -1.58 14.86 9.25
CA THR A 438 -1.62 15.02 10.71
C THR A 438 -3.03 14.85 11.23
N PHE A 439 -4.00 15.52 10.59
CA PHE A 439 -5.41 15.39 10.92
C PHE A 439 -5.92 13.95 10.72
N CYS A 440 -5.68 13.35 9.56
CA CYS A 440 -6.15 11.99 9.27
C CYS A 440 -5.57 10.96 10.23
N ALA A 441 -4.30 11.10 10.63
CA ALA A 441 -3.69 10.24 11.64
C ALA A 441 -4.32 10.43 13.02
N ARG A 442 -4.53 11.67 13.47
CA ARG A 442 -5.22 11.98 14.73
C ARG A 442 -6.62 11.41 14.78
N TYR A 443 -7.36 11.43 13.66
CA TYR A 443 -8.68 10.80 13.56
C TYR A 443 -8.60 9.27 13.70
N CYS A 444 -7.67 8.61 12.99
CA CYS A 444 -7.55 7.15 13.01
C CYS A 444 -7.07 6.61 14.38
N PHE A 445 -6.25 7.36 15.09
CA PHE A 445 -5.65 6.92 16.36
C PHE A 445 -6.30 7.58 17.58
N ASN A 446 -7.60 7.89 17.48
CA ASN A 446 -8.38 8.43 18.58
C ASN A 446 -9.73 7.70 18.70
N THR A 447 -9.91 6.92 19.77
CA THR A 447 -11.20 6.25 20.08
C THR A 447 -11.79 6.69 21.42
N LEU A 448 -11.06 7.50 22.20
CA LEU A 448 -11.50 7.98 23.51
C LEU A 448 -11.96 9.44 23.42
N PRO A 449 -12.99 9.84 24.19
CA PRO A 449 -13.39 11.24 24.29
C PRO A 449 -12.26 12.14 24.82
N MET A 450 -12.17 13.36 24.29
CA MET A 450 -11.13 14.33 24.60
C MET A 450 -10.97 14.61 26.10
N LEU A 451 -12.05 14.66 26.89
CA LEU A 451 -11.95 14.92 28.33
C LEU A 451 -11.24 13.78 29.06
N GLU A 452 -11.56 12.54 28.72
CA GLU A 452 -10.92 11.35 29.25
C GLU A 452 -9.46 11.28 28.80
N SER A 453 -9.20 11.49 27.51
CA SER A 453 -7.84 11.41 26.98
C SER A 453 -6.92 12.51 27.51
N LYS A 454 -7.41 13.72 27.74
CA LYS A 454 -6.65 14.80 28.42
C LYS A 454 -6.30 14.44 29.86
N LYS A 455 -7.20 13.76 30.58
CA LYS A 455 -6.90 13.26 31.94
C LYS A 455 -5.79 12.21 31.90
N LEU A 456 -5.90 11.23 31.00
CA LEU A 456 -4.91 10.17 30.82
C LEU A 456 -3.55 10.73 30.38
N LYS A 457 -3.54 11.69 29.44
CA LYS A 457 -2.32 12.41 29.03
C LYS A 457 -1.61 13.04 30.23
N LYS A 458 -2.35 13.69 31.12
CA LYS A 458 -1.79 14.33 32.33
C LYS A 458 -1.29 13.30 33.34
N GLU A 459 -2.03 12.22 33.56
CA GLU A 459 -1.73 11.16 34.54
C GLU A 459 -0.50 10.33 34.14
N TYR A 460 -0.38 9.99 32.86
CA TYR A 460 0.66 9.11 32.32
C TYR A 460 1.74 9.84 31.52
N HIS A 461 1.68 11.17 31.44
CA HIS A 461 2.61 12.02 30.69
C HIS A 461 2.73 11.65 29.20
N PHE A 462 1.61 11.29 28.57
CA PHE A 462 1.62 10.97 27.14
C PHE A 462 1.98 12.19 26.28
N PRO A 463 2.71 12.00 25.16
CA PRO A 463 3.03 13.10 24.23
C PRO A 463 1.79 13.80 23.66
N THR A 464 0.69 13.05 23.53
CA THR A 464 -0.55 13.52 22.90
C THR A 464 -1.78 12.89 23.55
N GLU A 465 -2.93 13.56 23.42
CA GLU A 465 -4.25 13.10 23.86
C GLU A 465 -5.01 12.31 22.77
N PHE A 466 -4.47 12.21 21.55
CA PHE A 466 -5.02 11.33 20.51
C PHE A 466 -4.58 9.90 20.77
N ILE A 467 -5.42 9.15 21.50
CA ILE A 467 -5.15 7.81 21.99
C ILE A 467 -6.31 6.86 21.69
N HIS A 468 -6.02 5.58 21.53
CA HIS A 468 -7.01 4.55 21.29
C HIS A 468 -6.92 3.40 22.29
N ASP A 469 -8.05 2.71 22.43
CA ASP A 469 -8.18 1.50 23.24
C ASP A 469 -7.41 0.34 22.58
N VAL A 470 -6.50 -0.28 23.34
CA VAL A 470 -5.71 -1.43 22.87
C VAL A 470 -5.76 -2.60 23.86
N PRO A 471 -5.73 -3.85 23.38
CA PRO A 471 -5.58 -5.00 24.25
C PRO A 471 -4.12 -5.10 24.73
N ILE A 472 -3.90 -5.37 26.02
CA ILE A 472 -2.59 -5.73 26.56
C ILE A 472 -2.66 -7.11 27.20
N ALA A 473 -1.58 -7.87 27.05
CA ALA A 473 -1.47 -9.22 27.59
C ALA A 473 -1.07 -9.17 29.08
N LYS A 474 -1.77 -9.94 29.91
CA LYS A 474 -1.45 -10.14 31.33
C LYS A 474 -1.51 -11.61 31.69
N ILE A 475 -0.69 -12.00 32.66
CA ILE A 475 -0.73 -13.35 33.21
C ILE A 475 -1.90 -13.49 34.17
N LYS A 476 -2.74 -14.51 33.94
CA LYS A 476 -3.79 -14.93 34.87
C LYS A 476 -3.66 -16.44 35.09
N LYS A 477 -3.16 -16.82 36.27
CA LYS A 477 -2.75 -18.22 36.57
C LYS A 477 -1.69 -18.68 35.56
N GLN A 478 -1.94 -19.76 34.83
CA GLN A 478 -1.06 -20.29 33.77
C GLN A 478 -1.48 -19.84 32.37
N GLN A 479 -2.28 -18.77 32.23
CA GLN A 479 -2.75 -18.26 30.94
C GLN A 479 -2.21 -16.85 30.70
N ILE A 480 -2.12 -16.48 29.43
CA ILE A 480 -1.92 -15.08 28.99
C ILE A 480 -3.27 -14.59 28.47
N VAL A 481 -3.79 -13.50 29.04
CA VAL A 481 -5.13 -12.98 28.70
C VAL A 481 -5.08 -11.50 28.36
N SER A 482 -5.90 -11.08 27.40
CA SER A 482 -6.12 -9.67 27.07
C SER A 482 -6.84 -8.93 28.19
N THR A 483 -6.36 -7.74 28.50
CA THR A 483 -7.04 -6.71 29.28
C THR A 483 -6.98 -5.39 28.53
N LEU A 484 -7.84 -4.44 28.86
CA LEU A 484 -7.88 -3.15 28.18
C LEU A 484 -6.79 -2.20 28.70
N TRP A 485 -6.21 -1.41 27.80
CA TRP A 485 -5.32 -0.29 28.07
C TRP A 485 -5.44 0.73 26.94
N VAL A 486 -4.58 1.75 26.93
CA VAL A 486 -4.52 2.78 25.89
C VAL A 486 -3.13 2.89 25.28
N ASP A 487 -3.05 3.19 23.99
CA ASP A 487 -1.81 3.48 23.27
C ASP A 487 -2.07 4.51 22.16
N SER A 488 -1.00 4.95 21.50
CA SER A 488 -1.09 5.63 20.22
C SER A 488 0.23 5.47 19.47
N PRO A 489 0.23 5.09 18.18
CA PRO A 489 1.44 5.13 17.37
C PRO A 489 1.99 6.57 17.24
N LEU A 490 1.16 7.59 17.47
CA LEU A 490 1.58 9.00 17.47
C LEU A 490 2.54 9.35 18.61
N PHE A 491 2.70 8.48 19.62
CA PHE A 491 3.72 8.67 20.67
C PHE A 491 5.15 8.56 20.15
N ARG A 492 5.31 7.92 18.99
CA ARG A 492 6.61 7.44 18.47
C ARG A 492 6.70 7.59 16.95
N TYR A 493 5.97 8.57 16.41
CA TYR A 493 5.94 8.88 14.98
C TYR A 493 6.28 10.35 14.76
N TYR A 494 7.36 10.61 14.01
CA TYR A 494 7.97 11.95 13.95
C TYR A 494 7.90 12.63 12.57
N LEU A 495 7.46 11.93 11.50
CA LEU A 495 7.47 12.47 10.12
C LEU A 495 6.82 13.85 10.01
N TYR A 496 5.65 14.07 10.61
CA TYR A 496 4.91 15.33 10.42
C TYR A 496 5.67 16.53 11.00
N ASN A 497 6.22 16.38 12.21
CA ASN A 497 7.02 17.43 12.83
C ASN A 497 8.30 17.69 12.03
N ASP A 498 8.92 16.64 11.46
CA ASP A 498 10.12 16.80 10.66
C ASP A 498 9.82 17.44 9.30
N ALA A 499 8.70 17.10 8.66
CA ALA A 499 8.23 17.75 7.45
C ALA A 499 7.92 19.23 7.67
N GLU A 500 7.30 19.59 8.80
CA GLU A 500 7.04 20.99 9.19
C GLU A 500 8.35 21.76 9.39
N LYS A 501 9.32 21.21 10.13
CA LYS A 501 10.65 21.84 10.32
C LYS A 501 11.37 22.05 8.99
N ARG A 502 11.16 21.16 8.02
CA ARG A 502 11.71 21.27 6.66
C ARG A 502 10.92 22.22 5.76
N GLY A 503 9.88 22.86 6.27
CA GLY A 503 9.04 23.82 5.54
C GLY A 503 8.30 23.18 4.37
N ILE A 504 7.82 21.95 4.55
CA ILE A 504 6.95 21.26 3.58
C ILE A 504 5.48 21.65 3.77
N GLY A 505 5.08 21.85 5.03
CA GLY A 505 3.72 22.17 5.43
C GLY A 505 3.65 22.44 6.93
N SER A 506 2.44 22.41 7.51
CA SER A 506 2.15 22.73 8.89
C SER A 506 1.40 21.59 9.58
N CYS A 507 1.76 21.26 10.82
CA CYS A 507 0.98 20.35 11.68
C CYS A 507 -0.25 21.04 12.28
N SER A 508 -0.30 22.37 12.27
CA SER A 508 -1.43 23.17 12.74
C SER A 508 -2.47 23.34 11.64
N TYR A 509 -3.73 23.06 11.97
CA TYR A 509 -4.84 23.11 11.03
C TYR A 509 -6.15 23.52 11.70
N TYR A 510 -7.13 23.88 10.87
CA TYR A 510 -8.53 23.99 11.26
C TYR A 510 -9.44 23.32 10.23
N ILE A 511 -10.59 22.80 10.66
CA ILE A 511 -11.52 22.07 9.79
C ILE A 511 -12.75 22.93 9.46
N LYS A 512 -13.16 22.90 8.19
CA LYS A 512 -14.48 23.38 7.74
C LYS A 512 -15.15 22.34 6.86
N GLY A 513 -16.18 21.68 7.37
CA GLY A 513 -16.86 20.63 6.61
C GLY A 513 -18.34 20.50 6.89
N VAL A 514 -18.94 19.49 6.27
CA VAL A 514 -20.35 19.13 6.44
C VAL A 514 -20.46 17.61 6.54
N ASP A 515 -21.30 17.12 7.44
CA ASP A 515 -21.72 15.72 7.47
C ASP A 515 -23.09 15.63 6.81
N LEU A 516 -23.15 15.08 5.58
CA LEU A 516 -24.39 14.94 4.82
C LEU A 516 -25.30 13.85 5.38
N THR A 517 -24.79 12.95 6.23
CA THR A 517 -25.58 11.85 6.79
C THR A 517 -26.57 12.31 7.84
N ASN A 518 -26.29 13.45 8.48
CA ASN A 518 -27.11 14.05 9.54
C ASN A 518 -27.29 15.58 9.36
N ASN A 519 -26.79 16.15 8.27
CA ASN A 519 -26.83 17.57 7.92
C ASN A 519 -26.25 18.48 9.02
N THR A 520 -25.09 18.11 9.58
CA THR A 520 -24.38 18.91 10.59
C THR A 520 -23.10 19.54 10.05
N LYS A 521 -22.63 20.61 10.69
CA LYS A 521 -21.33 21.22 10.33
C LYS A 521 -20.20 20.46 11.02
N LEU A 522 -19.11 20.23 10.30
CA LEU A 522 -17.87 19.68 10.84
C LEU A 522 -16.88 20.81 11.09
N ALA A 523 -16.19 20.76 12.22
CA ALA A 523 -15.16 21.70 12.62
C ALA A 523 -14.07 20.99 13.42
N SER A 524 -13.03 21.74 13.82
CA SER A 524 -12.03 21.24 14.76
C SER A 524 -11.94 22.09 16.03
N TYR A 525 -11.60 21.41 17.12
CA TYR A 525 -11.33 22.02 18.41
C TYR A 525 -10.09 21.38 19.05
N HIS A 526 -9.01 22.14 19.22
CA HIS A 526 -7.70 21.62 19.60
C HIS A 526 -7.24 20.44 18.72
N GLY A 527 -7.56 20.50 17.43
CA GLY A 527 -7.26 19.45 16.46
C GLY A 527 -8.21 18.24 16.47
N HIS A 528 -9.14 18.13 17.41
CA HIS A 528 -10.16 17.08 17.42
C HIS A 528 -11.27 17.39 16.42
N LEU A 529 -11.74 16.38 15.68
CA LEU A 529 -12.90 16.53 14.80
C LEU A 529 -14.18 16.60 15.63
N ILE A 530 -15.00 17.61 15.38
CA ILE A 530 -16.29 17.79 16.04
C ILE A 530 -17.41 18.01 15.02
N SER A 531 -18.63 17.67 15.43
CA SER A 531 -19.88 17.99 14.75
C SER A 531 -20.67 19.01 15.57
N LEU A 532 -21.26 19.98 14.87
CA LEU A 532 -22.06 21.06 15.46
C LEU A 532 -23.54 20.82 15.15
N SER A 533 -24.34 20.60 16.19
CA SER A 533 -25.80 20.44 16.08
C SER A 533 -26.54 21.20 17.19
N ASN A 534 -27.51 22.05 16.85
CA ASN A 534 -28.34 22.78 17.81
C ASN A 534 -27.56 23.46 18.96
N ASN A 535 -26.46 24.15 18.64
CA ASN A 535 -25.52 24.77 19.58
C ASN A 535 -24.74 23.80 20.50
N ASN A 536 -24.85 22.48 20.28
CA ASN A 536 -24.03 21.46 20.93
C ASN A 536 -22.86 21.06 20.04
N MET A 537 -21.75 20.73 20.69
CA MET A 537 -20.57 20.13 20.07
C MET A 537 -20.45 18.68 20.48
N ASN A 538 -20.30 17.80 19.48
CA ASN A 538 -20.07 16.38 19.70
C ASN A 538 -18.79 15.97 19.00
N GLU A 539 -17.88 15.33 19.71
CA GLU A 539 -16.68 14.76 19.11
C GLU A 539 -17.04 13.65 18.11
N VAL A 540 -16.34 13.61 16.98
CA VAL A 540 -16.50 12.60 15.95
C VAL A 540 -15.31 11.65 16.03
N LEU A 541 -15.57 10.48 16.64
CA LEU A 541 -14.56 9.44 16.87
C LEU A 541 -14.78 8.26 15.93
N THR A 542 -13.69 7.61 15.52
CA THR A 542 -13.78 6.26 14.93
C THR A 542 -14.04 5.22 16.03
N LYS A 543 -14.58 4.07 15.64
CA LYS A 543 -14.69 2.87 16.50
C LYS A 543 -13.69 1.78 16.14
N THR A 544 -12.91 2.02 15.10
CA THR A 544 -12.00 1.03 14.56
C THR A 544 -10.66 1.16 15.27
N LEU A 545 -10.14 0.05 15.77
CA LEU A 545 -8.74 -0.04 16.13
C LEU A 545 -7.93 -0.10 14.84
N TYR A 546 -7.36 1.03 14.42
CA TYR A 546 -6.48 1.09 13.27
C TYR A 546 -5.06 0.66 13.66
N TYR A 547 -4.49 -0.29 12.91
CA TYR A 547 -3.13 -0.78 13.11
C TYR A 547 -2.58 -1.40 11.82
N ASN A 548 -1.26 -1.60 11.76
CA ASN A 548 -0.64 -2.32 10.68
C ASN A 548 -0.05 -3.67 11.11
N SER A 549 -0.30 -4.75 10.36
CA SER A 549 0.24 -6.09 10.68
C SER A 549 1.75 -6.21 10.45
N ASN A 550 2.29 -5.56 9.41
CA ASN A 550 3.72 -5.56 9.10
C ASN A 550 4.56 -4.72 10.07
N SER A 551 3.95 -3.74 10.74
CA SER A 551 4.56 -2.88 11.74
C SER A 551 3.78 -2.92 13.06
N ILE A 552 3.30 -4.11 13.45
CA ILE A 552 2.47 -4.26 14.66
C ILE A 552 3.20 -3.85 15.94
N LEU A 553 4.52 -4.04 15.99
CA LEU A 553 5.37 -3.59 17.10
C LEU A 553 5.36 -2.07 17.26
N HIS A 554 5.24 -1.34 16.14
CA HIS A 554 5.12 0.11 16.11
C HIS A 554 3.68 0.57 16.31
N SER A 555 2.71 -0.16 15.75
CA SER A 555 1.29 0.21 15.81
C SER A 555 0.68 -0.03 17.19
N LEU A 556 1.03 -1.16 17.84
CA LEU A 556 0.43 -1.66 19.09
C LEU A 556 1.53 -2.08 20.08
N GLN A 557 2.47 -1.18 20.38
CA GLN A 557 3.68 -1.53 21.12
C GLN A 557 3.41 -2.10 22.52
N PRO A 558 2.55 -1.51 23.38
CA PRO A 558 2.22 -2.07 24.69
C PRO A 558 1.59 -3.46 24.58
N THR A 559 0.75 -3.69 23.56
CA THR A 559 0.14 -5.01 23.29
C THR A 559 1.22 -6.07 23.10
N ILE A 560 2.16 -5.81 22.20
CA ILE A 560 3.20 -6.76 21.82
C ILE A 560 4.25 -6.94 22.93
N LEU A 561 4.71 -5.85 23.54
CA LEU A 561 5.73 -5.91 24.60
C LEU A 561 5.18 -6.56 25.88
N SER A 562 3.90 -6.35 26.23
CA SER A 562 3.27 -7.04 27.36
C SER A 562 3.11 -8.54 27.11
N TYR A 563 2.82 -8.94 25.86
CA TYR A 563 2.78 -10.34 25.45
C TYR A 563 4.16 -11.01 25.55
N ALA A 564 5.20 -10.32 25.08
CA ALA A 564 6.58 -10.79 25.19
C ALA A 564 7.01 -10.98 26.65
N LYS A 565 6.76 -9.99 27.51
CA LYS A 565 7.03 -10.08 28.97
C LYS A 565 6.27 -11.24 29.63
N SER A 566 5.02 -11.46 29.22
CA SER A 566 4.20 -12.55 29.76
C SER A 566 4.77 -13.92 29.37
N ASN A 567 5.26 -14.08 28.14
CA ASN A 567 5.95 -15.30 27.70
C ASN A 567 7.25 -15.51 28.48
N ASP A 568 8.09 -14.48 28.62
CA ASP A 568 9.36 -14.58 29.35
C ASP A 568 9.15 -15.01 30.80
N THR A 569 8.08 -14.54 31.43
CA THR A 569 7.73 -14.89 32.80
C THR A 569 7.20 -16.33 32.92
N LEU A 570 6.33 -16.79 32.01
CA LEU A 570 5.71 -18.12 32.09
C LEU A 570 6.61 -19.25 31.59
N PHE A 571 7.46 -18.98 30.60
CA PHE A 571 8.22 -20.00 29.87
C PHE A 571 9.72 -19.83 29.97
N HIS A 572 10.20 -18.85 30.73
CA HIS A 572 11.63 -18.53 30.86
C HIS A 572 12.31 -18.26 29.51
N SER A 573 11.58 -17.66 28.56
CA SER A 573 12.12 -17.15 27.30
C SER A 573 12.82 -15.81 27.50
N ASN A 574 13.39 -15.27 26.41
CA ASN A 574 14.07 -13.98 26.33
C ASN A 574 13.49 -13.07 25.24
N LEU A 575 12.24 -13.27 24.86
CA LEU A 575 11.55 -12.64 23.75
C LEU A 575 11.51 -11.12 23.89
N TYR A 576 11.19 -10.60 25.08
CA TYR A 576 11.16 -9.15 25.31
C TYR A 576 12.54 -8.52 25.13
N LYS A 577 13.57 -9.17 25.67
CA LYS A 577 14.96 -8.72 25.55
C LYS A 577 15.43 -8.76 24.09
N GLU A 578 15.06 -9.80 23.35
CA GLU A 578 15.40 -9.95 21.94
C GLU A 578 14.75 -8.86 21.08
N LEU A 579 13.49 -8.50 21.36
CA LEU A 579 12.81 -7.41 20.65
C LEU A 579 13.49 -6.06 20.86
N LEU A 580 13.78 -5.70 22.11
CA LEU A 580 14.47 -4.44 22.39
C LEU A 580 15.88 -4.43 21.79
N ALA A 581 16.66 -5.50 21.96
CA ALA A 581 17.99 -5.58 21.36
C ALA A 581 17.97 -5.53 19.82
N GLY A 582 16.87 -5.95 19.20
CA GLY A 582 16.71 -5.99 17.76
C GLY A 582 16.18 -4.71 17.12
N PHE A 583 15.42 -3.89 17.85
CA PHE A 583 14.74 -2.71 17.31
C PHE A 583 15.04 -1.40 18.05
N ASP A 584 15.14 -1.40 19.38
CA ASP A 584 15.37 -0.21 20.22
C ASP A 584 16.85 0.21 20.10
N GLU A 585 17.15 0.97 19.04
CA GLU A 585 18.49 1.41 18.64
C GLU A 585 19.06 2.43 19.62
N ASN A 586 18.21 3.25 20.23
CA ASN A 586 18.62 4.32 21.14
C ASN A 586 18.62 3.90 22.64
N HIS A 587 18.02 2.74 22.96
CA HIS A 587 17.93 2.14 24.29
C HIS A 587 17.08 2.94 25.29
N ASP A 588 16.07 3.69 24.82
CA ASP A 588 15.13 4.44 25.66
C ASP A 588 13.90 3.60 26.06
N GLY A 589 13.75 2.40 25.50
CA GLY A 589 12.65 1.47 25.76
C GLY A 589 11.39 1.72 24.92
N ILE A 590 11.42 2.65 23.96
CA ILE A 590 10.35 2.98 23.02
C ILE A 590 10.85 2.72 21.61
N ILE A 591 10.23 1.77 20.90
CA ILE A 591 10.60 1.48 19.50
C ILE A 591 9.87 2.43 18.55
N ASP A 592 10.54 3.43 18.01
CA ASP A 592 9.95 4.41 17.10
C ASP A 592 9.87 3.96 15.63
N TYR A 593 9.17 4.72 14.78
CA TYR A 593 8.98 4.37 13.36
C TYR A 593 10.25 4.47 12.49
N ASN A 594 11.31 5.09 12.98
CA ASN A 594 12.64 5.12 12.37
C ASN A 594 13.51 3.94 12.85
N GLU A 595 13.19 3.36 14.00
CA GLU A 595 13.81 2.17 14.56
C GLU A 595 13.27 0.89 13.90
N ARG A 596 14.02 0.45 12.87
CA ARG A 596 13.66 -0.68 11.99
C ARG A 596 14.61 -1.86 12.14
N GLY A 597 15.37 -1.88 13.22
CA GLY A 597 16.37 -2.91 13.51
C GLY A 597 17.54 -2.86 12.54
N THR A 598 17.86 -3.96 11.87
CA THR A 598 19.04 -4.02 10.99
C THR A 598 18.89 -3.27 9.66
N GLY A 599 17.74 -2.64 9.40
CA GLY A 599 17.46 -1.97 8.13
C GLY A 599 17.21 -2.96 6.99
N PHE A 600 16.42 -4.01 7.26
CA PHE A 600 16.21 -5.11 6.33
C PHE A 600 15.28 -4.76 5.15
N GLU A 601 14.62 -3.60 5.17
CA GLU A 601 13.59 -3.21 4.21
C GLU A 601 14.09 -3.21 2.77
N ASN A 602 15.24 -2.59 2.50
CA ASN A 602 15.76 -2.51 1.13
C ASN A 602 16.12 -3.90 0.59
N SER A 603 16.64 -4.76 1.46
CA SER A 603 17.00 -6.14 1.14
C SER A 603 15.77 -7.01 0.89
N LEU A 604 14.72 -6.82 1.69
CA LEU A 604 13.44 -7.50 1.50
C LEU A 604 12.81 -7.12 0.17
N ILE A 605 12.77 -5.83 -0.17
CA ILE A 605 12.18 -5.35 -1.42
C ILE A 605 12.99 -5.83 -2.62
N GLU A 606 14.32 -5.87 -2.51
CA GLU A 606 15.18 -6.43 -3.56
C GLU A 606 14.85 -7.90 -3.85
N VAL A 607 14.72 -8.73 -2.81
CA VAL A 607 14.31 -10.13 -2.96
C VAL A 607 12.93 -10.24 -3.62
N ILE A 608 11.98 -9.40 -3.21
CA ILE A 608 10.63 -9.35 -3.79
C ILE A 608 10.69 -8.97 -5.27
N SER A 609 11.49 -7.97 -5.64
CA SER A 609 11.64 -7.53 -7.04
C SER A 609 12.32 -8.56 -7.92
N ASN A 610 13.36 -9.23 -7.43
CA ASN A 610 14.00 -10.32 -8.16
C ASN A 610 13.00 -11.48 -8.43
N THR A 611 12.22 -11.88 -7.41
CA THR A 611 11.17 -12.90 -7.64
C THR A 611 10.08 -12.46 -8.63
N SER A 612 9.79 -11.16 -8.72
CA SER A 612 8.89 -10.60 -9.73
C SER A 612 9.48 -10.70 -11.15
N ASP A 613 10.78 -10.42 -11.33
CA ASP A 613 11.46 -10.57 -12.62
C ASP A 613 11.48 -12.05 -13.08
N ILE A 614 11.72 -12.98 -12.14
CA ILE A 614 11.62 -14.44 -12.39
C ILE A 614 10.21 -14.82 -12.88
N SER A 615 9.16 -14.35 -12.21
CA SER A 615 7.76 -14.58 -12.62
C SER A 615 7.49 -14.03 -14.03
N ALA A 616 8.04 -12.86 -14.36
CA ALA A 616 7.86 -12.24 -15.66
C ALA A 616 8.53 -12.99 -16.80
N PHE A 617 9.74 -13.53 -16.61
CA PHE A 617 10.58 -13.93 -17.75
C PHE A 617 10.98 -15.40 -17.79
N GLU A 618 10.95 -16.13 -16.68
CA GLU A 618 11.37 -17.54 -16.68
C GLU A 618 10.23 -18.49 -17.06
N LYS A 619 10.59 -19.63 -17.66
CA LYS A 619 9.64 -20.72 -17.92
C LYS A 619 9.18 -21.33 -16.58
N TYR A 620 7.87 -21.41 -16.37
CA TYR A 620 7.27 -21.74 -15.06
C TYR A 620 7.66 -20.74 -13.94
N GLY A 621 8.04 -19.51 -14.33
CA GLY A 621 8.50 -18.46 -13.43
C GLY A 621 7.56 -18.18 -12.27
N ASP A 622 6.23 -18.22 -12.48
CA ASP A 622 5.24 -17.98 -11.42
C ASP A 622 5.33 -19.01 -10.28
N LEU A 623 5.55 -20.29 -10.60
CA LEU A 623 5.73 -21.35 -9.61
C LEU A 623 7.05 -21.16 -8.85
N LYS A 624 8.13 -20.86 -9.58
CA LYS A 624 9.46 -20.62 -9.00
C LYS A 624 9.46 -19.38 -8.11
N ALA A 625 8.85 -18.28 -8.55
CA ALA A 625 8.71 -17.04 -7.79
C ALA A 625 7.90 -17.25 -6.52
N THR A 626 6.78 -17.98 -6.58
CA THR A 626 5.94 -18.30 -5.41
C THR A 626 6.72 -19.13 -4.38
N TYR A 627 7.46 -20.15 -4.85
CA TYR A 627 8.36 -20.97 -4.03
C TYR A 627 9.45 -20.13 -3.35
N LEU A 628 10.19 -19.33 -4.13
CA LEU A 628 11.28 -18.50 -3.62
C LEU A 628 10.75 -17.43 -2.65
N ARG A 629 9.68 -16.72 -2.99
CA ARG A 629 9.13 -15.64 -2.14
C ARG A 629 8.70 -16.18 -0.78
N SER A 630 8.11 -17.37 -0.73
CA SER A 630 7.69 -18.00 0.52
C SER A 630 8.89 -18.43 1.39
N LEU A 631 9.92 -19.03 0.80
CA LEU A 631 11.00 -19.66 1.56
C LEU A 631 12.20 -18.77 1.83
N LEU A 632 12.54 -17.83 0.93
CA LEU A 632 13.68 -16.93 1.16
C LEU A 632 13.49 -16.08 2.43
N TRP A 633 12.23 -15.79 2.77
CA TRP A 633 11.88 -15.08 4.00
C TRP A 633 12.28 -15.85 5.26
N LEU A 634 11.92 -17.13 5.31
CA LEU A 634 12.31 -18.01 6.42
C LEU A 634 13.81 -18.30 6.36
N LYS A 635 14.34 -18.66 5.19
CA LYS A 635 15.73 -19.05 4.96
C LYS A 635 16.72 -18.02 5.51
N TYR A 636 16.46 -16.73 5.27
CA TYR A 636 17.32 -15.64 5.73
C TYR A 636 16.88 -15.00 7.05
N SER A 637 16.03 -15.69 7.83
CA SER A 637 15.72 -15.31 9.21
C SER A 637 16.58 -16.03 10.24
N ASN A 638 17.31 -17.06 9.82
CA ASN A 638 18.14 -17.89 10.69
C ASN A 638 19.44 -18.28 9.98
N SER A 639 20.58 -17.89 10.56
CA SER A 639 21.92 -18.16 10.02
C SER A 639 22.25 -19.66 9.91
N LYS A 640 21.49 -20.55 10.53
CA LYS A 640 21.65 -22.00 10.41
C LYS A 640 20.86 -22.61 9.24
N TRP A 641 20.01 -21.84 8.56
CA TRP A 641 19.14 -22.33 7.49
C TRP A 641 19.67 -22.03 6.09
N ASN A 642 20.87 -21.46 5.98
CA ASN A 642 21.50 -21.20 4.71
C ASN A 642 23.03 -21.31 4.83
N ALA A 643 23.68 -21.74 3.74
CA ALA A 643 25.11 -22.01 3.69
C ALA A 643 25.98 -20.80 4.02
N ASP A 644 25.49 -19.61 3.69
CA ASP A 644 26.23 -18.36 3.85
C ASP A 644 26.13 -17.82 5.29
N GLY A 645 25.12 -18.21 6.07
CA GLY A 645 24.92 -17.71 7.44
C GLY A 645 24.20 -16.37 7.53
N HIS A 646 23.33 -16.06 6.56
CA HIS A 646 22.45 -14.89 6.56
C HIS A 646 21.28 -15.02 7.54
N ASP A 647 20.90 -13.92 8.16
CA ASP A 647 19.83 -13.78 9.15
C ASP A 647 19.19 -12.36 9.15
N PHE A 648 19.38 -11.58 8.07
CA PHE A 648 18.92 -10.19 8.00
C PHE A 648 17.40 -10.04 8.13
N LEU A 649 16.61 -11.07 7.83
CA LEU A 649 15.15 -11.07 7.99
C LEU A 649 14.67 -11.55 9.36
N LYS A 650 15.57 -11.84 10.30
CA LYS A 650 15.22 -12.35 11.64
C LYS A 650 14.18 -11.48 12.33
N MET A 651 14.42 -10.18 12.37
CA MET A 651 13.51 -9.23 13.02
C MET A 651 12.18 -9.09 12.27
N LYS A 652 12.19 -9.21 10.94
CA LYS A 652 10.96 -9.22 10.15
C LYS A 652 10.08 -10.43 10.50
N ILE A 653 10.66 -11.63 10.51
CA ILE A 653 9.93 -12.87 10.84
C ILE A 653 9.43 -12.83 12.29
N LEU A 654 10.24 -12.33 13.22
CA LEU A 654 9.83 -12.15 14.61
C LEU A 654 8.57 -11.27 14.72
N THR A 655 8.53 -10.14 14.02
CA THR A 655 7.34 -9.27 13.97
C THR A 655 6.11 -10.00 13.39
N MET A 656 6.29 -10.81 12.35
CA MET A 656 5.19 -11.57 11.76
C MET A 656 4.66 -12.68 12.70
N GLN A 657 5.54 -13.34 13.45
CA GLN A 657 5.15 -14.35 14.44
C GLN A 657 4.40 -13.72 15.62
N LEU A 658 4.77 -12.50 16.02
CA LEU A 658 4.04 -11.73 17.04
C LEU A 658 2.65 -11.31 16.55
N TYR A 659 2.53 -10.92 15.29
CA TYR A 659 1.23 -10.68 14.67
C TYR A 659 0.38 -11.95 14.61
N GLU A 660 0.98 -13.10 14.29
CA GLU A 660 0.28 -14.38 14.32
C GLU A 660 -0.24 -14.70 15.73
N ALA A 661 0.56 -14.44 16.78
CA ALA A 661 0.09 -14.58 18.16
C ALA A 661 -1.11 -13.66 18.47
N PHE A 662 -1.08 -12.42 17.98
CA PHE A 662 -2.20 -11.49 18.12
C PHE A 662 -3.45 -11.99 17.38
N LYS A 663 -3.34 -12.45 16.14
CA LYS A 663 -4.45 -13.06 15.38
C LYS A 663 -5.05 -14.25 16.13
N LEU A 664 -4.21 -15.18 16.56
CA LEU A 664 -4.63 -16.37 17.32
C LEU A 664 -5.36 -15.98 18.60
N SER A 665 -4.96 -14.90 19.29
CA SER A 665 -5.67 -14.41 20.47
C SER A 665 -7.08 -13.91 20.17
N ASN A 666 -7.31 -13.41 18.95
CA ASN A 666 -8.60 -12.91 18.47
C ASN A 666 -9.47 -13.98 17.81
N ASN A 667 -9.01 -15.24 17.75
CA ASN A 667 -9.82 -16.33 17.21
C ASN A 667 -11.18 -16.42 17.91
N LYS A 668 -12.23 -16.63 17.12
CA LYS A 668 -13.60 -16.78 17.63
C LYS A 668 -13.77 -18.02 18.50
N GLU A 669 -12.97 -19.05 18.29
CA GLU A 669 -13.00 -20.30 19.05
C GLU A 669 -11.82 -20.42 19.99
N LEU A 670 -12.03 -21.11 21.12
CA LEU A 670 -10.96 -21.50 22.03
C LEU A 670 -10.27 -22.75 21.49
N ASN A 671 -8.96 -22.69 21.40
CA ASN A 671 -8.09 -23.76 20.94
C ASN A 671 -7.06 -24.08 22.02
N HIS A 672 -6.54 -25.30 22.02
CA HIS A 672 -5.45 -25.68 22.91
C HIS A 672 -4.11 -25.24 22.34
N ASP A 673 -3.24 -24.73 23.20
CA ASP A 673 -1.85 -24.48 22.84
C ASP A 673 -1.15 -25.79 22.42
N LEU A 674 -0.35 -25.72 21.35
CA LEU A 674 0.24 -26.91 20.72
C LEU A 674 1.41 -27.50 21.53
N PHE A 675 2.04 -26.69 22.39
CA PHE A 675 3.23 -27.09 23.14
C PHE A 675 3.00 -27.11 24.66
N PHE A 676 2.00 -26.39 25.15
CA PHE A 676 1.66 -26.27 26.56
C PHE A 676 0.20 -26.63 26.80
N HIS A 677 -0.11 -27.92 26.95
CA HIS A 677 -1.48 -28.48 27.00
C HIS A 677 -2.44 -27.85 28.03
N ASN A 678 -1.94 -27.21 29.09
CA ASN A 678 -2.75 -26.51 30.07
C ASN A 678 -3.18 -25.10 29.61
N MET A 679 -2.66 -24.62 28.49
CA MET A 679 -2.95 -23.32 27.91
C MET A 679 -3.96 -23.41 26.77
N VAL A 680 -4.69 -22.32 26.61
CA VAL A 680 -5.63 -22.12 25.53
C VAL A 680 -5.39 -20.76 24.87
N TYR A 681 -5.81 -20.62 23.61
CA TYR A 681 -5.81 -19.35 22.90
C TYR A 681 -7.13 -19.14 22.14
N GLY A 682 -7.41 -17.89 21.78
CA GLY A 682 -8.69 -17.43 21.22
C GLY A 682 -9.58 -16.77 22.28
N LYS A 683 -10.59 -16.02 21.85
CA LYS A 683 -11.49 -15.22 22.71
C LYS A 683 -10.73 -14.34 23.73
N GLY A 684 -9.60 -13.76 23.32
CA GLY A 684 -8.74 -12.92 24.16
C GLY A 684 -7.69 -13.68 24.99
N TYR A 685 -7.62 -15.01 24.90
CA TYR A 685 -6.49 -15.79 25.43
C TYR A 685 -5.39 -15.88 24.39
N TRP A 686 -4.14 -15.66 24.78
CA TRP A 686 -3.01 -15.66 23.86
C TRP A 686 -2.30 -17.02 23.86
N PRO A 687 -1.76 -17.47 22.71
CA PRO A 687 -0.95 -18.68 22.65
C PRO A 687 0.41 -18.45 23.31
N SER A 688 1.13 -19.52 23.62
CA SER A 688 2.58 -19.44 23.80
C SER A 688 3.24 -18.97 22.50
N PHE A 689 4.36 -18.27 22.64
CA PHE A 689 5.08 -17.78 21.46
C PHE A 689 5.56 -18.93 20.56
N LYS A 690 5.90 -20.08 21.15
CA LYS A 690 6.29 -21.29 20.42
C LYS A 690 5.15 -21.83 19.53
N THR A 691 3.90 -21.75 19.97
CA THR A 691 2.74 -22.08 19.13
C THR A 691 2.59 -21.11 17.97
N ALA A 692 2.73 -19.80 18.22
CA ALA A 692 2.65 -18.80 17.16
C ALA A 692 3.76 -18.97 16.11
N GLU A 693 5.01 -19.17 16.55
CA GLU A 693 6.15 -19.47 15.68
C GLU A 693 5.90 -20.70 14.80
N TYR A 694 5.46 -21.80 15.40
CA TYR A 694 5.18 -23.04 14.66
C TYR A 694 4.08 -22.83 13.62
N ILE A 695 2.96 -22.22 13.99
CA ILE A 695 1.82 -21.99 13.09
C ILE A 695 2.24 -21.08 11.93
N TYR A 696 2.97 -19.99 12.21
CA TYR A 696 3.45 -19.08 11.18
C TYR A 696 4.39 -19.79 10.19
N ASN A 697 5.37 -20.53 10.69
CA ASN A 697 6.34 -21.24 9.85
C ASN A 697 5.67 -22.33 9.00
N MET A 698 4.79 -23.14 9.59
CA MET A 698 4.05 -24.18 8.86
C MET A 698 3.15 -23.58 7.78
N SER A 699 2.46 -22.49 8.09
CA SER A 699 1.61 -21.78 7.12
C SER A 699 2.43 -21.17 5.99
N THR A 700 3.65 -20.70 6.27
CA THR A 700 4.54 -20.15 5.23
C THR A 700 5.09 -21.26 4.31
N ILE A 701 5.45 -22.41 4.86
CA ILE A 701 6.02 -23.53 4.08
C ILE A 701 4.93 -24.27 3.27
N TYR A 702 3.78 -24.54 3.90
CA TYR A 702 2.75 -25.44 3.40
C TYR A 702 1.40 -24.78 3.12
N GLY A 703 1.20 -23.52 3.50
CA GLY A 703 -0.08 -22.82 3.35
C GLY A 703 -1.18 -23.29 4.31
N GLY A 704 -0.85 -24.17 5.25
CA GLY A 704 -1.77 -24.71 6.25
C GLY A 704 -1.04 -25.45 7.37
N THR A 705 -1.80 -25.89 8.38
CA THR A 705 -1.25 -26.56 9.58
C THR A 705 -1.65 -28.03 9.70
N THR A 706 -2.46 -28.54 8.77
CA THR A 706 -2.84 -29.95 8.66
C THR A 706 -2.61 -30.47 7.25
N THR A 707 -2.51 -31.80 7.09
CA THR A 707 -2.32 -32.42 5.78
C THR A 707 -3.45 -32.13 4.80
N GLU A 708 -4.66 -31.90 5.30
CA GLU A 708 -5.86 -31.57 4.52
C GLU A 708 -5.93 -30.09 4.14
N THR A 709 -5.13 -29.23 4.78
CA THR A 709 -5.13 -27.77 4.55
C THR A 709 -3.86 -27.28 3.84
N ILE A 710 -3.00 -28.19 3.38
CA ILE A 710 -1.83 -27.82 2.56
C ILE A 710 -2.33 -27.17 1.26
N SER A 711 -1.84 -25.95 1.01
CA SER A 711 -2.25 -25.14 -0.13
C SER A 711 -1.40 -25.42 -1.36
N GLU A 712 -2.04 -25.49 -2.52
CA GLU A 712 -1.37 -25.53 -3.82
C GLU A 712 -0.60 -24.23 -4.13
N TYR A 713 -0.89 -23.14 -3.41
CA TYR A 713 -0.22 -21.84 -3.54
C TYR A 713 0.95 -21.67 -2.55
N SER A 714 1.26 -22.69 -1.75
CA SER A 714 2.41 -22.67 -0.84
C SER A 714 3.73 -22.98 -1.55
N ALA A 715 4.85 -22.90 -0.83
CA ALA A 715 6.15 -23.34 -1.34
C ALA A 715 6.12 -24.83 -1.73
N TYR A 716 5.61 -25.68 -0.84
CA TYR A 716 5.43 -27.11 -1.10
C TYR A 716 4.48 -27.35 -2.29
N GLY A 717 3.35 -26.64 -2.34
CA GLY A 717 2.38 -26.75 -3.43
C GLY A 717 2.97 -26.34 -4.79
N SER A 718 3.84 -25.34 -4.82
CA SER A 718 4.51 -24.89 -6.04
C SER A 718 5.50 -25.94 -6.58
N ILE A 719 6.27 -26.59 -5.70
CA ILE A 719 7.14 -27.72 -6.06
C ILE A 719 6.33 -28.88 -6.62
N PHE A 720 5.25 -29.25 -5.92
CA PHE A 720 4.36 -30.33 -6.34
C PHE A 720 3.79 -30.06 -7.74
N LYS A 721 3.23 -28.86 -7.98
CA LYS A 721 2.68 -28.49 -9.28
C LYS A 721 3.73 -28.53 -10.38
N TYR A 722 4.92 -28.00 -10.12
CA TYR A 722 6.01 -28.08 -11.10
C TYR A 722 6.34 -29.54 -11.46
N CYS A 723 6.52 -30.40 -10.45
CA CYS A 723 6.81 -31.81 -10.67
C CYS A 723 5.70 -32.51 -11.45
N ASP A 724 4.44 -32.26 -11.13
CA ASP A 724 3.31 -32.90 -11.81
C ASP A 724 3.17 -32.44 -13.26
N ILE A 725 3.30 -31.14 -13.51
CA ILE A 725 3.23 -30.55 -14.85
C ILE A 725 4.36 -31.07 -15.74
N VAL A 726 5.59 -31.10 -15.22
CA VAL A 726 6.78 -31.39 -16.03
C VAL A 726 7.07 -32.89 -16.13
N LEU A 727 6.91 -33.64 -15.04
CA LEU A 727 7.36 -35.03 -14.95
C LEU A 727 6.20 -36.05 -14.91
N ASN A 728 4.96 -35.60 -14.82
CA ASN A 728 3.79 -36.47 -14.69
C ASN A 728 2.63 -36.07 -15.61
N ASN A 729 2.90 -35.27 -16.65
CA ASN A 729 1.92 -34.84 -17.66
C ASN A 729 0.64 -34.23 -17.07
N SER A 730 0.75 -33.46 -15.98
CA SER A 730 -0.38 -32.79 -15.32
C SER A 730 -1.47 -33.76 -14.84
N HIS A 731 -1.10 -34.99 -14.45
CA HIS A 731 -2.05 -36.00 -13.98
C HIS A 731 -2.94 -35.49 -12.84
N TYR A 732 -2.36 -34.73 -11.91
CA TYR A 732 -3.07 -34.18 -10.77
C TYR A 732 -3.57 -32.75 -11.03
N THR A 733 -2.73 -31.87 -11.59
CA THR A 733 -3.03 -30.44 -11.76
C THR A 733 -4.08 -30.13 -12.82
N SER A 734 -4.51 -31.14 -13.59
CA SER A 734 -5.68 -31.04 -14.48
C SER A 734 -7.02 -31.17 -13.74
N SER A 735 -7.00 -31.54 -12.46
CA SER A 735 -8.19 -31.72 -11.61
C SER A 735 -8.28 -30.67 -10.52
N THR A 736 -9.49 -30.46 -9.99
CA THR A 736 -9.67 -29.73 -8.74
C THR A 736 -9.19 -30.58 -7.56
N ASN A 737 -8.55 -29.96 -6.57
CA ASN A 737 -7.96 -30.62 -5.39
C ASN A 737 -6.77 -31.55 -5.72
N ALA A 738 -5.87 -31.10 -6.60
CA ALA A 738 -4.73 -31.89 -7.09
C ALA A 738 -3.89 -32.50 -5.96
N LEU A 739 -3.57 -31.71 -4.92
CA LEU A 739 -2.80 -32.18 -3.76
C LEU A 739 -3.52 -33.25 -2.93
N LEU A 740 -4.84 -33.11 -2.74
CA LEU A 740 -5.63 -34.07 -1.98
C LEU A 740 -5.70 -35.42 -2.72
N ASN A 741 -5.89 -35.37 -4.04
CA ASN A 741 -5.88 -36.55 -4.89
C ASN A 741 -4.53 -37.27 -4.82
N TYR A 742 -3.43 -36.52 -4.94
CA TYR A 742 -2.08 -37.04 -4.77
C TYR A 742 -1.90 -37.75 -3.41
N PHE A 743 -2.30 -37.12 -2.31
CA PHE A 743 -2.18 -37.73 -0.98
C PHE A 743 -3.04 -38.98 -0.79
N ASN A 744 -4.20 -39.08 -1.45
CA ASN A 744 -5.05 -40.26 -1.39
C ASN A 744 -4.47 -41.43 -2.21
N ASP A 745 -3.86 -41.14 -3.35
CA ASP A 745 -3.15 -42.13 -4.17
C ASP A 745 -1.95 -42.72 -3.43
N LEU A 746 -1.17 -41.88 -2.72
CA LEU A 746 -0.07 -42.36 -1.89
C LEU A 746 -0.55 -43.31 -0.79
N LYS A 747 -1.69 -43.01 -0.15
CA LYS A 747 -2.31 -43.91 0.84
C LYS A 747 -2.77 -45.23 0.21
N SER A 748 -3.10 -45.21 -1.08
CA SER A 748 -3.50 -46.38 -1.87
C SER A 748 -2.29 -47.17 -2.43
N GLY A 749 -1.07 -46.73 -2.16
CA GLY A 749 0.17 -47.43 -2.54
C GLY A 749 0.78 -46.97 -3.86
N ILE A 750 0.29 -45.87 -4.46
CA ILE A 750 0.92 -45.26 -5.64
C ILE A 750 2.30 -44.69 -5.26
N LYS A 751 3.25 -44.75 -6.20
CA LYS A 751 4.60 -44.23 -6.00
C LYS A 751 4.58 -42.70 -5.87
N PRO A 752 5.40 -42.11 -4.97
CA PRO A 752 5.56 -40.67 -4.90
C PRO A 752 6.08 -40.06 -6.20
N LEU A 753 5.66 -38.82 -6.47
CA LEU A 753 6.27 -37.99 -7.50
C LEU A 753 7.78 -37.84 -7.26
N PRO A 754 8.61 -37.74 -8.31
CA PRO A 754 10.07 -37.80 -8.22
C PRO A 754 10.71 -36.47 -7.77
N PHE A 755 10.32 -35.97 -6.60
CA PHE A 755 10.96 -34.82 -5.95
C PHE A 755 11.22 -35.05 -4.46
N THR A 756 12.23 -34.37 -3.93
CA THR A 756 12.53 -34.31 -2.50
C THR A 756 12.66 -32.85 -2.08
N PHE A 757 11.88 -32.44 -1.09
CA PHE A 757 11.93 -31.10 -0.50
C PHE A 757 12.59 -31.15 0.87
N TYR A 758 13.73 -30.45 1.00
CA TYR A 758 14.53 -30.42 2.22
C TYR A 758 14.10 -29.26 3.12
N ILE A 759 13.88 -29.57 4.38
CA ILE A 759 13.32 -28.64 5.38
C ILE A 759 14.06 -28.76 6.71
N PRO A 760 13.98 -27.75 7.59
CA PRO A 760 14.58 -27.85 8.91
C PRO A 760 13.94 -28.95 9.77
N ILE A 761 14.68 -29.47 10.74
CA ILE A 761 14.15 -30.44 11.71
C ILE A 761 12.92 -29.90 12.44
N GLY A 762 11.89 -30.74 12.57
CA GLY A 762 10.63 -30.41 13.25
C GLY A 762 9.52 -29.91 12.34
N PHE A 763 9.76 -29.71 11.04
CA PHE A 763 8.77 -29.21 10.08
C PHE A 763 8.26 -30.28 9.09
N GLY A 764 8.75 -31.53 9.15
CA GLY A 764 8.40 -32.60 8.21
C GLY A 764 7.17 -33.40 8.59
N LYS A 765 6.49 -32.99 9.66
CA LYS A 765 5.30 -33.66 10.17
C LYS A 765 4.22 -32.66 10.53
N MET A 766 2.98 -32.98 10.19
CA MET A 766 1.77 -32.29 10.68
C MET A 766 0.94 -33.29 11.46
N ASN A 767 0.51 -32.93 12.68
CA ASN A 767 -0.27 -33.83 13.55
C ASN A 767 0.37 -35.23 13.70
N ARG A 768 1.70 -35.27 13.83
CA ARG A 768 2.53 -36.48 13.91
C ARG A 768 2.54 -37.36 12.64
N LYS A 769 1.89 -36.94 11.54
CA LYS A 769 1.93 -37.62 10.24
C LYS A 769 3.06 -37.02 9.38
N PRO A 770 3.88 -37.85 8.73
CA PRO A 770 4.90 -37.36 7.79
C PRO A 770 4.23 -36.70 6.58
N ILE A 771 4.85 -35.63 6.09
CA ILE A 771 4.44 -34.98 4.85
C ILE A 771 5.16 -35.68 3.69
N PRO A 772 4.45 -36.14 2.65
CA PRO A 772 5.07 -36.78 1.50
C PRO A 772 6.20 -35.95 0.89
N ASN A 773 7.21 -36.62 0.34
CA ASN A 773 8.32 -35.98 -0.38
C ASN A 773 9.14 -34.95 0.44
N THR A 774 9.07 -34.99 1.77
CA THR A 774 9.85 -34.09 2.63
C THR A 774 10.95 -34.84 3.39
N VAL A 775 12.11 -34.21 3.52
CA VAL A 775 13.24 -34.71 4.31
C VAL A 775 13.71 -33.63 5.26
N GLU A 776 13.67 -33.92 6.56
CA GLU A 776 14.23 -33.05 7.59
C GLU A 776 15.76 -33.13 7.60
N THR A 777 16.43 -31.98 7.64
CA THR A 777 17.89 -31.88 7.65
C THR A 777 18.35 -30.70 8.49
N ASN A 778 19.60 -30.80 8.97
CA ASN A 778 20.34 -29.71 9.62
C ASN A 778 21.46 -29.16 8.72
N ASP A 779 21.63 -29.67 7.50
CA ASP A 779 22.64 -29.16 6.56
C ASP A 779 22.17 -27.81 5.98
N PRO A 780 22.85 -26.69 6.31
CA PRO A 780 22.45 -25.37 5.82
C PRO A 780 22.50 -25.24 4.28
N LYS A 781 23.19 -26.14 3.58
CA LYS A 781 23.22 -26.19 2.11
C LYS A 781 21.95 -26.80 1.50
N LEU A 782 21.26 -27.66 2.26
CA LEU A 782 20.06 -28.36 1.80
C LEU A 782 18.77 -27.71 2.31
N ILE A 783 18.80 -26.98 3.42
CA ILE A 783 17.57 -26.40 3.97
C ILE A 783 16.88 -25.47 2.96
N PHE A 784 15.58 -25.71 2.75
CA PHE A 784 14.73 -25.04 1.78
C PHE A 784 15.22 -25.16 0.33
N THR A 785 15.88 -26.26 -0.02
CA THR A 785 16.15 -26.64 -1.41
C THR A 785 15.26 -27.81 -1.83
N THR A 786 15.15 -28.02 -3.14
CA THR A 786 14.39 -29.11 -3.72
C THR A 786 15.27 -29.83 -4.73
N GLU A 787 15.26 -31.17 -4.68
CA GLU A 787 15.88 -32.02 -5.69
C GLU A 787 14.79 -32.68 -6.53
N PHE A 788 14.95 -32.61 -7.85
CA PHE A 788 14.16 -33.38 -8.82
C PHE A 788 15.10 -34.33 -9.54
N ASN A 789 14.55 -35.40 -10.11
CA ASN A 789 15.34 -36.33 -10.93
C ASN A 789 15.81 -35.73 -12.29
N GLU A 790 15.37 -34.50 -12.62
CA GLU A 790 15.80 -33.68 -13.77
C GLU A 790 15.92 -32.19 -13.33
N ILE A 791 16.61 -31.32 -14.07
CA ILE A 791 16.97 -29.96 -13.59
C ILE A 791 15.77 -28.98 -13.58
N TRP A 792 15.51 -28.31 -12.44
CA TRP A 792 14.62 -27.14 -12.28
C TRP A 792 15.41 -25.83 -12.15
#